data_AF-A0A812X194-F1
#
_entry.id   AF-A0A812X194-F1
#
_cell.length_a   1.000
_cell.length_b   1.000
_cell.length_c   1.000
_cell.angle_alpha   90.00
_cell.angle_beta   90.00
_cell.angle_gamma   90.00
#
_symmetry.space_group_name_H-M   'P 1'
#
loop_
_entity.id
_entity.type
_entity.pdbx_description
1 polymer ?
#
loop_
_entity_poly.entity_id
_entity_poly.type
_entity_poly.pdbx_seq_one_letter_code
_entity_poly.pdbx_strand_id
1 'polypeptide(L)'
;MGLRRTGESCGVRGYCLDKAGPATCIDSYCFCLEGSVFQNGKCSDPGIDGGISGPSGPSGGAVPGEKDKEEGTPEVTEAVEETTTTPYVEPEDPTKDPDCSDQIAGTECFKKIKWAMSDGIYANPGWYPGLTPQSAPSKFQDTLYRAGEGGCPRPCTGGLPEDPLHFPHSVMTRSMRGIRPPKHPFEYNGIEWPAMKIKGTNTHIFAVGDWGGLAGTLPHNSQIIQYKGGQTMGPHVMGRYRTDAKTHDLSCSTPEMSDCFATNGTDCPARCGWIEDIDTKAQHLVADQMIKRAKMNNPDYLLNVGDNFYWGGIAGKCGDTPMSKVNDITRAQFNWIFENVYKGPGLDGKPWLSVLGNHDWGGREMDAAWDQQIAYTWVSNRWVLPAPYWMQKVEYVDQGYTVDILMIDSNIEDADEDVNSNPEHNICGAAHNPPGSSCAKVGGPSSIHECHNWFQKLWDEGAQWATEKLKQSDAQWQIMVTHFPCGHKVKYYKELHLKYGLDLLVTGHTHYQMMYWAPEKLGGLACFITGGGGGITSENNVELENDNDHQYGFFDLSMSKDEIKIESINWKGNVIHSETVEPYDGTDTKKAELAPCEVPKPGSECFKVIKWAMQDGIHSNPDWFPGLTSSSPMSKFQEKFYREHKDGCGKPCD
;
A
#
# COMPACT_ATOMS: atom_id res chain seq x y z
N MET A 1 21.98 -15.47 -8.35
CA MET A 1 23.15 -15.95 -7.56
C MET A 1 22.76 -15.84 -6.10
N GLY A 2 22.84 -16.94 -5.35
CA GLY A 2 22.12 -17.12 -4.09
C GLY A 2 22.83 -16.54 -2.86
N LEU A 3 22.02 -15.96 -1.98
CA LEU A 3 22.32 -15.73 -0.56
C LEU A 3 22.71 -17.08 0.09
N ARG A 4 24.01 -17.34 0.31
CA ARG A 4 24.45 -18.51 1.08
C ARG A 4 24.78 -18.12 2.50
N ARG A 5 24.08 -18.75 3.45
CA ARG A 5 24.35 -18.69 4.89
C ARG A 5 25.80 -19.07 5.18
N THR A 6 26.56 -18.19 5.84
CA THR A 6 27.99 -18.41 6.06
C THR A 6 28.31 -19.32 7.26
N GLY A 7 27.29 -19.84 7.96
CA GLY A 7 27.46 -20.73 9.11
C GLY A 7 27.92 -20.05 10.41
N GLU A 8 28.13 -18.73 10.39
CA GLU A 8 28.63 -17.93 11.54
C GLU A 8 27.55 -17.00 12.12
N SER A 9 27.71 -16.65 13.41
CA SER A 9 26.77 -15.79 14.13
C SER A 9 27.14 -14.31 14.09
N CYS A 10 26.14 -13.42 14.01
CA CYS A 10 26.31 -11.96 13.99
C CYS A 10 26.99 -11.45 15.27
N GLY A 11 27.95 -10.52 15.09
CA GLY A 11 28.62 -9.86 16.21
C GLY A 11 27.71 -8.85 16.94
N VAL A 12 28.16 -8.39 18.12
CA VAL A 12 27.41 -7.53 19.07
C VAL A 12 26.92 -6.19 18.47
N ARG A 13 27.36 -5.83 17.26
CA ARG A 13 26.96 -4.59 16.55
C ARG A 13 26.13 -4.83 15.28
N GLY A 14 25.71 -6.06 14.99
CA GLY A 14 24.93 -6.37 13.76
C GLY A 14 25.77 -6.41 12.49
N TYR A 15 27.10 -6.50 12.61
CA TYR A 15 28.03 -6.71 11.50
C TYR A 15 28.62 -8.12 11.55
N CYS A 16 28.91 -8.67 10.38
CA CYS A 16 29.70 -9.90 10.23
C CYS A 16 31.14 -9.62 10.66
N LEU A 17 31.62 -10.32 11.68
CA LEU A 17 33.00 -10.17 12.15
C LEU A 17 33.92 -10.92 11.19
N ASP A 18 34.89 -10.20 10.61
CA ASP A 18 36.11 -10.72 9.97
C ASP A 18 36.13 -11.19 8.49
N LYS A 19 35.41 -10.52 7.57
CA LYS A 19 35.73 -10.61 6.11
C LYS A 19 35.53 -9.28 5.37
N ALA A 20 36.47 -8.95 4.48
CA ALA A 20 36.35 -7.88 3.50
C ALA A 20 35.37 -8.30 2.39
N GLY A 21 34.23 -7.61 2.28
CA GLY A 21 33.19 -7.81 1.24
C GLY A 21 31.79 -7.43 1.74
N PRO A 22 30.81 -7.25 0.82
CA PRO A 22 29.45 -6.80 1.14
C PRO A 22 28.59 -7.95 1.73
N ALA A 23 28.17 -7.82 3.00
CA ALA A 23 27.37 -8.82 3.74
C ALA A 23 26.39 -8.16 4.75
N THR A 24 25.25 -8.80 5.01
CA THR A 24 24.18 -8.37 5.93
C THR A 24 23.82 -9.44 6.97
N CYS A 25 23.13 -9.05 8.03
CA CYS A 25 22.72 -9.90 9.15
C CYS A 25 21.21 -10.16 9.14
N ILE A 26 20.81 -11.44 9.11
CA ILE A 26 19.42 -11.88 9.25
C ILE A 26 19.38 -13.00 10.30
N ASP A 27 18.47 -12.92 11.27
CA ASP A 27 18.26 -13.93 12.32
C ASP A 27 19.52 -14.48 13.01
N SER A 28 20.45 -13.57 13.36
CA SER A 28 21.73 -13.88 14.00
C SER A 28 22.76 -14.57 13.10
N TYR A 29 22.53 -14.68 11.80
CA TYR A 29 23.46 -15.25 10.82
C TYR A 29 23.86 -14.23 9.75
N CYS A 30 25.03 -14.47 9.15
CA CYS A 30 25.59 -13.63 8.09
C CYS A 30 25.21 -14.13 6.68
N PHE A 31 24.90 -13.18 5.80
CA PHE A 31 24.47 -13.36 4.41
C PHE A 31 25.27 -12.43 3.47
N CYS A 32 25.64 -12.85 2.26
CA CYS A 32 26.24 -11.94 1.27
C CYS A 32 25.17 -11.02 0.67
N LEU A 33 25.47 -9.74 0.39
CA LEU A 33 24.50 -8.85 -0.25
C LEU A 33 24.12 -9.33 -1.66
N GLU A 34 22.93 -8.94 -2.11
CA GLU A 34 22.34 -9.36 -3.37
C GLU A 34 23.26 -8.97 -4.55
N GLY A 35 23.61 -9.95 -5.38
CA GLY A 35 24.57 -9.78 -6.48
C GLY A 35 25.96 -10.38 -6.22
N SER A 36 26.38 -10.62 -4.97
CA SER A 36 27.70 -11.21 -4.66
C SER A 36 27.66 -12.74 -4.52
N VAL A 37 28.76 -13.42 -4.85
CA VAL A 37 28.92 -14.89 -4.75
C VAL A 37 29.79 -15.24 -3.55
N PHE A 38 29.36 -16.22 -2.75
CA PHE A 38 30.15 -16.77 -1.65
C PHE A 38 31.12 -17.85 -2.16
N GLN A 39 32.42 -17.58 -2.16
CA GLN A 39 33.46 -18.54 -2.57
C GLN A 39 34.69 -18.45 -1.63
N ASN A 40 35.21 -19.61 -1.21
CA ASN A 40 36.37 -19.71 -0.31
C ASN A 40 36.28 -18.88 0.99
N GLY A 41 35.06 -18.76 1.54
CA GLY A 41 34.81 -18.02 2.78
C GLY A 41 34.86 -16.49 2.62
N LYS A 42 34.66 -15.95 1.42
CA LYS A 42 34.56 -14.50 1.15
C LYS A 42 33.35 -14.23 0.25
N CYS A 43 32.71 -13.06 0.40
CA CYS A 43 31.72 -12.56 -0.55
C CYS A 43 32.46 -11.74 -1.62
N SER A 44 32.27 -12.05 -2.90
CA SER A 44 32.92 -11.38 -4.04
C SER A 44 31.95 -11.18 -5.21
N ASP A 45 32.07 -10.07 -5.93
CA ASP A 45 31.19 -9.77 -7.08
C ASP A 45 31.48 -10.67 -8.30
N PRO A 46 30.45 -11.18 -8.99
CA PRO A 46 30.57 -11.98 -10.18
C PRO A 46 30.77 -11.05 -11.38
N GLY A 47 31.98 -10.53 -11.55
CA GLY A 47 32.21 -9.55 -12.60
C GLY A 47 33.64 -9.21 -12.95
N ILE A 48 34.66 -9.98 -12.55
CA ILE A 48 36.04 -9.79 -13.06
C ILE A 48 36.78 -11.13 -13.15
N ASP A 49 36.79 -11.72 -14.34
CA ASP A 49 37.97 -12.32 -15.02
C ASP A 49 37.48 -12.81 -16.40
N GLY A 50 37.95 -12.25 -17.53
CA GLY A 50 39.33 -12.44 -17.99
C GLY A 50 39.39 -13.74 -18.79
N GLY A 51 39.06 -13.69 -20.09
CA GLY A 51 38.93 -14.89 -20.93
C GLY A 51 40.24 -15.66 -21.17
N ILE A 52 40.11 -16.92 -21.63
CA ILE A 52 41.02 -17.62 -22.56
C ILE A 52 40.27 -18.82 -23.18
N SER A 53 40.58 -19.01 -24.46
CA SER A 53 40.12 -19.93 -25.52
C SER A 53 40.22 -21.46 -25.33
N GLY A 54 39.38 -22.21 -26.05
CA GLY A 54 39.79 -23.44 -26.79
C GLY A 54 38.79 -24.63 -26.82
N PRO A 55 38.74 -25.47 -27.90
CA PRO A 55 37.49 -26.07 -28.42
C PRO A 55 37.44 -27.62 -28.53
N SER A 56 36.36 -28.15 -29.17
CA SER A 56 36.07 -29.52 -29.68
C SER A 56 35.36 -30.49 -28.71
N GLY A 57 34.39 -31.35 -29.07
CA GLY A 57 33.77 -31.84 -30.31
C GLY A 57 32.78 -32.99 -29.95
N PRO A 58 31.98 -33.54 -30.89
CA PRO A 58 30.63 -34.10 -30.61
C PRO A 58 30.48 -35.63 -30.76
N SER A 59 29.39 -36.20 -30.23
CA SER A 59 28.72 -37.45 -30.68
C SER A 59 27.44 -37.66 -29.83
N GLY A 60 26.30 -38.20 -30.27
CA GLY A 60 25.88 -38.82 -31.52
C GLY A 60 24.87 -39.94 -31.22
N GLY A 61 23.65 -39.84 -31.77
CA GLY A 61 22.69 -40.95 -32.00
C GLY A 61 21.84 -41.40 -30.81
N ALA A 62 20.65 -41.99 -30.98
CA ALA A 62 19.74 -42.17 -32.11
C ALA A 62 18.38 -42.65 -31.53
N VAL A 63 17.29 -42.34 -32.23
CA VAL A 63 15.91 -42.80 -31.97
C VAL A 63 15.66 -44.12 -32.71
N PRO A 64 14.73 -44.99 -32.23
CA PRO A 64 13.48 -45.29 -32.96
C PRO A 64 12.28 -45.33 -31.97
N GLY A 65 11.04 -44.89 -32.28
CA GLY A 65 10.20 -45.08 -33.48
C GLY A 65 9.28 -46.28 -33.26
N GLU A 66 8.02 -46.10 -32.83
CA GLU A 66 6.73 -46.42 -33.51
C GLU A 66 5.77 -46.98 -32.41
N LYS A 67 4.43 -46.94 -32.40
CA LYS A 67 3.32 -46.50 -33.28
C LYS A 67 2.01 -46.62 -32.47
N ASP A 68 1.06 -45.74 -32.79
CA ASP A 68 -0.42 -45.88 -32.86
C ASP A 68 -1.22 -46.55 -31.72
N LYS A 69 -2.21 -45.82 -31.18
CA LYS A 69 -3.66 -46.08 -31.43
C LYS A 69 -4.59 -45.08 -30.71
N GLU A 70 -5.51 -44.53 -31.50
CA GLU A 70 -6.73 -43.83 -31.09
C GLU A 70 -7.78 -44.79 -30.50
N GLU A 71 -8.50 -44.34 -29.48
CA GLU A 71 -9.87 -44.69 -29.07
C GLU A 71 -10.24 -43.63 -28.01
N GLY A 72 -11.19 -42.72 -28.19
CA GLY A 72 -12.61 -42.95 -28.43
C GLY A 72 -13.38 -42.65 -27.13
N THR A 73 -13.67 -41.39 -26.83
CA THR A 73 -14.50 -40.97 -25.68
C THR A 73 -15.95 -40.75 -26.12
N PRO A 74 -16.96 -41.28 -25.41
CA PRO A 74 -18.36 -41.05 -25.74
C PRO A 74 -18.86 -39.75 -25.10
N GLU A 75 -19.60 -39.02 -25.91
CA GLU A 75 -20.41 -37.84 -25.63
C GLU A 75 -21.65 -38.25 -24.82
N VAL A 76 -21.85 -37.67 -23.64
CA VAL A 76 -23.11 -37.81 -22.88
C VAL A 76 -23.85 -36.49 -22.97
N THR A 77 -24.97 -36.53 -23.68
CA THR A 77 -25.98 -35.48 -23.78
C THR A 77 -26.98 -35.67 -22.64
N GLU A 78 -27.12 -34.68 -21.76
CA GLU A 78 -28.26 -34.62 -20.84
C GLU A 78 -29.26 -33.57 -21.30
N ALA A 79 -30.50 -34.03 -21.45
CA ALA A 79 -31.66 -33.29 -21.90
C ALA A 79 -32.19 -32.39 -20.79
N VAL A 80 -32.55 -31.16 -21.17
CA VAL A 80 -33.27 -30.22 -20.30
C VAL A 80 -34.78 -30.47 -20.47
N GLU A 81 -35.45 -30.89 -19.41
CA GLU A 81 -36.92 -30.95 -19.34
C GLU A 81 -37.50 -29.56 -19.03
N GLU A 82 -38.40 -29.10 -19.90
CA GLU A 82 -39.27 -27.95 -19.67
C GLU A 82 -40.28 -28.23 -18.57
N THR A 83 -40.37 -27.32 -17.58
CA THR A 83 -41.55 -27.20 -16.72
C THR A 83 -42.11 -25.78 -16.81
N THR A 84 -43.25 -25.67 -17.48
CA THR A 84 -44.12 -24.49 -17.54
C THR A 84 -44.99 -24.39 -16.30
N THR A 85 -45.27 -23.14 -15.85
CA THR A 85 -46.42 -22.57 -15.09
C THR A 85 -45.93 -21.71 -13.92
N THR A 86 -46.34 -20.47 -13.66
CA THR A 86 -47.37 -19.50 -14.14
C THR A 86 -46.85 -18.07 -13.86
N PRO A 87 -47.42 -16.99 -14.44
CA PRO A 87 -46.87 -15.65 -14.30
C PRO A 87 -47.23 -15.02 -12.95
N TYR A 88 -46.20 -14.70 -12.17
CA TYR A 88 -46.32 -13.82 -11.01
C TYR A 88 -46.51 -12.39 -11.52
N VAL A 89 -47.65 -11.77 -11.21
CA VAL A 89 -47.88 -10.34 -11.50
C VAL A 89 -47.33 -9.55 -10.31
N GLU A 90 -46.17 -8.90 -10.51
CA GLU A 90 -45.65 -7.92 -9.57
C GLU A 90 -46.56 -6.68 -9.51
N PRO A 91 -46.75 -6.05 -8.34
CA PRO A 91 -47.46 -4.78 -8.24
C PRO A 91 -46.73 -3.69 -9.03
N GLU A 92 -47.49 -2.86 -9.75
CA GLU A 92 -46.95 -1.71 -10.49
C GLU A 92 -46.26 -0.71 -9.55
N ASP A 93 -44.96 -0.51 -9.79
CA ASP A 93 -44.16 0.57 -9.21
C ASP A 93 -44.62 1.92 -9.80
N PRO A 94 -45.11 2.87 -8.99
CA PRO A 94 -45.65 4.15 -9.46
C PRO A 94 -44.57 5.13 -9.96
N THR A 95 -43.32 4.69 -10.16
CA THR A 95 -42.22 5.53 -10.69
C THR A 95 -41.83 5.27 -12.15
N LYS A 96 -42.47 4.33 -12.86
CA LYS A 96 -42.17 4.09 -14.28
C LYS A 96 -42.81 5.16 -15.18
N ASP A 97 -41.97 6.01 -15.77
CA ASP A 97 -42.33 6.81 -16.94
C ASP A 97 -42.71 5.86 -18.10
N PRO A 98 -43.98 5.83 -18.57
CA PRO A 98 -44.45 4.86 -19.55
C PRO A 98 -43.88 5.09 -20.97
N ASP A 99 -43.20 6.22 -21.21
CA ASP A 99 -42.68 6.62 -22.52
C ASP A 99 -41.15 6.42 -22.67
N CYS A 100 -40.54 5.57 -21.84
CA CYS A 100 -39.12 5.24 -21.93
C CYS A 100 -38.85 3.75 -21.63
N SER A 101 -37.72 3.24 -22.11
CA SER A 101 -37.24 1.90 -21.77
C SER A 101 -35.72 1.81 -21.89
N ASP A 102 -35.04 1.25 -20.88
CA ASP A 102 -33.60 1.04 -20.90
C ASP A 102 -33.21 -0.28 -21.61
N GLN A 103 -31.91 -0.47 -21.85
CA GLN A 103 -31.37 -1.61 -22.61
C GLN A 103 -31.76 -2.98 -22.05
N ILE A 104 -32.77 -3.59 -22.68
CA ILE A 104 -33.16 -4.97 -22.40
C ILE A 104 -32.26 -5.91 -23.20
N ALA A 105 -31.43 -6.70 -22.51
CA ALA A 105 -30.55 -7.69 -23.11
C ALA A 105 -31.34 -8.66 -24.02
N GLY A 106 -30.80 -8.93 -25.22
CA GLY A 106 -31.42 -9.81 -26.21
C GLY A 106 -32.32 -9.11 -27.24
N THR A 107 -32.71 -7.85 -27.03
CA THR A 107 -33.49 -7.07 -28.00
C THR A 107 -32.66 -6.61 -29.21
N GLU A 108 -33.33 -6.33 -30.34
CA GLU A 108 -32.67 -5.78 -31.53
C GLU A 108 -32.01 -4.43 -31.26
N CYS A 109 -32.63 -3.59 -30.43
CA CYS A 109 -32.01 -2.34 -29.98
C CYS A 109 -30.70 -2.60 -29.22
N PHE A 110 -30.67 -3.56 -28.29
CA PHE A 110 -29.46 -3.89 -27.54
C PHE A 110 -28.31 -4.38 -28.45
N LYS A 111 -28.63 -5.22 -29.44
CA LYS A 111 -27.65 -5.69 -30.44
C LYS A 111 -27.08 -4.51 -31.26
N LYS A 112 -27.93 -3.56 -31.65
CA LYS A 112 -27.53 -2.37 -32.41
C LYS A 112 -26.71 -1.39 -31.58
N ILE A 113 -27.01 -1.22 -30.29
CA ILE A 113 -26.18 -0.42 -29.37
C ILE A 113 -24.80 -1.06 -29.23
N LYS A 114 -24.73 -2.38 -28.98
CA LYS A 114 -23.45 -3.10 -28.87
C LYS A 114 -22.62 -2.94 -30.14
N TRP A 115 -23.21 -3.14 -31.31
CA TRP A 115 -22.52 -2.93 -32.59
C TRP A 115 -22.09 -1.49 -32.82
N ALA A 116 -22.94 -0.50 -32.47
CA ALA A 116 -22.59 0.91 -32.59
C ALA A 116 -21.38 1.30 -31.72
N MET A 117 -21.29 0.71 -30.52
CA MET A 117 -20.17 0.92 -29.59
C MET A 117 -18.88 0.23 -30.03
N SER A 118 -18.96 -1.00 -30.57
CA SER A 118 -17.78 -1.80 -30.91
C SER A 118 -17.24 -1.57 -32.32
N ASP A 119 -18.13 -1.32 -33.28
CA ASP A 119 -17.78 -1.31 -34.72
C ASP A 119 -18.28 -0.03 -35.41
N GLY A 120 -19.53 0.36 -35.16
CA GLY A 120 -20.20 1.43 -35.86
C GLY A 120 -19.52 2.78 -35.70
N ILE A 121 -19.15 3.15 -34.47
CA ILE A 121 -18.49 4.43 -34.19
C ILE A 121 -17.08 4.54 -34.77
N TYR A 122 -16.39 3.41 -34.92
CA TYR A 122 -15.08 3.37 -35.57
C TYR A 122 -15.20 3.46 -37.10
N ALA A 123 -16.19 2.77 -37.67
CA ALA A 123 -16.42 2.74 -39.11
C ALA A 123 -17.00 4.04 -39.65
N ASN A 124 -17.90 4.69 -38.88
CA ASN A 124 -18.62 5.89 -39.30
C ASN A 124 -18.81 6.86 -38.12
N PRO A 125 -17.73 7.51 -37.62
CA PRO A 125 -17.82 8.40 -36.46
C PRO A 125 -18.79 9.57 -36.66
N GLY A 126 -19.01 10.00 -37.91
CA GLY A 126 -19.96 11.06 -38.24
C GLY A 126 -21.44 10.70 -37.98
N TRP A 127 -21.77 9.41 -37.81
CA TRP A 127 -23.12 8.98 -37.42
C TRP A 127 -23.42 9.16 -35.94
N TYR A 128 -22.38 9.35 -35.12
CA TYR A 128 -22.47 9.47 -33.66
C TYR A 128 -21.86 10.78 -33.19
N PRO A 129 -22.38 11.93 -33.63
CA PRO A 129 -21.79 13.23 -33.34
C PRO A 129 -21.73 13.48 -31.83
N GLY A 130 -20.51 13.73 -31.32
CA GLY A 130 -20.26 13.98 -29.90
C GLY A 130 -20.17 12.72 -29.03
N LEU A 131 -20.32 11.53 -29.61
CA LEU A 131 -20.02 10.28 -28.91
C LEU A 131 -18.59 9.84 -29.19
N THR A 132 -18.05 9.09 -28.23
CA THR A 132 -16.79 8.36 -28.31
C THR A 132 -17.07 6.87 -28.09
N PRO A 133 -16.16 5.95 -28.46
CA PRO A 133 -16.35 4.52 -28.19
C PRO A 133 -16.56 4.18 -26.70
N GLN A 134 -16.20 5.10 -25.80
CA GLN A 134 -16.35 5.01 -24.34
C GLN A 134 -17.66 5.65 -23.84
N SER A 135 -18.47 6.25 -24.71
CA SER A 135 -19.73 6.86 -24.31
C SER A 135 -20.69 5.80 -23.77
N ALA A 136 -21.50 6.18 -22.77
CA ALA A 136 -22.41 5.25 -22.13
C ALA A 136 -23.37 4.62 -23.16
N PRO A 137 -23.72 3.33 -23.01
CA PRO A 137 -24.67 2.68 -23.90
C PRO A 137 -26.00 3.44 -24.07
N SER A 138 -26.47 4.14 -23.04
CA SER A 138 -27.67 4.99 -23.10
C SER A 138 -27.54 6.20 -24.04
N LYS A 139 -26.31 6.70 -24.27
CA LYS A 139 -26.03 7.77 -25.25
C LYS A 139 -26.09 7.26 -26.68
N PHE A 140 -25.60 6.03 -26.91
CA PHE A 140 -25.77 5.34 -28.18
C PHE A 140 -27.25 5.01 -28.43
N GLN A 141 -27.98 4.59 -27.39
CA GLN A 141 -29.42 4.39 -27.44
C GLN A 141 -30.18 5.67 -27.81
N ASP A 142 -29.89 6.80 -27.17
CA ASP A 142 -30.51 8.10 -27.48
C ASP A 142 -30.22 8.52 -28.93
N THR A 143 -29.00 8.31 -29.41
CA THR A 143 -28.60 8.63 -30.79
C THR A 143 -29.37 7.79 -31.80
N LEU A 144 -29.48 6.48 -31.56
CA LEU A 144 -30.24 5.55 -32.41
C LEU A 144 -31.75 5.86 -32.38
N TYR A 145 -32.31 6.15 -31.20
CA TYR A 145 -33.71 6.56 -31.04
C TYR A 145 -34.02 7.84 -31.84
N ARG A 146 -33.19 8.89 -31.71
CA ARG A 146 -33.39 10.16 -32.44
C ARG A 146 -33.23 10.02 -33.94
N ALA A 147 -32.40 9.09 -34.40
CA ALA A 147 -32.23 8.77 -35.81
C ALA A 147 -33.38 7.90 -36.37
N GLY A 148 -34.25 7.35 -35.52
CA GLY A 148 -35.28 6.39 -35.92
C GLY A 148 -34.71 5.03 -36.32
N GLU A 149 -33.52 4.69 -35.85
CA GLU A 149 -32.74 3.53 -36.27
C GLU A 149 -32.71 2.43 -35.20
N GLY A 150 -32.61 1.16 -35.63
CA GLY A 150 -32.43 0.01 -34.73
C GLY A 150 -33.61 -0.31 -33.79
N GLY A 151 -34.78 0.33 -33.98
CA GLY A 151 -35.98 0.09 -33.17
C GLY A 151 -35.82 0.44 -31.69
N CYS A 152 -34.89 1.34 -31.36
CA CYS A 152 -34.60 1.70 -29.98
C CYS A 152 -35.66 2.62 -29.39
N PRO A 153 -36.21 2.33 -28.19
CA PRO A 153 -37.04 3.27 -27.44
C PRO A 153 -36.17 4.38 -26.82
N ARG A 154 -36.80 5.50 -26.45
CA ARG A 154 -36.16 6.59 -25.72
C ARG A 154 -35.57 6.05 -24.40
N PRO A 155 -34.29 6.32 -24.07
CA PRO A 155 -33.72 5.90 -22.80
C PRO A 155 -34.42 6.61 -21.63
N CYS A 156 -34.59 5.91 -20.51
CA CYS A 156 -35.26 6.48 -19.33
C CYS A 156 -34.42 7.55 -18.62
N THR A 157 -33.10 7.52 -18.85
CA THR A 157 -32.16 8.54 -18.39
C THR A 157 -31.99 9.63 -19.46
N GLY A 158 -33.05 10.42 -19.68
CA GLY A 158 -33.08 11.54 -20.63
C GLY A 158 -32.06 12.63 -20.31
N GLY A 159 -31.39 13.15 -21.34
CA GLY A 159 -30.20 14.00 -21.22
C GLY A 159 -30.37 15.39 -20.59
N LEU A 160 -29.37 15.75 -19.79
CA LEU A 160 -28.84 17.11 -19.61
C LEU A 160 -27.31 17.06 -19.88
N PRO A 161 -26.69 18.13 -20.43
CA PRO A 161 -25.25 18.24 -20.52
C PRO A 161 -24.70 18.67 -19.16
N GLU A 162 -24.25 17.72 -18.35
CA GLU A 162 -23.39 18.00 -17.21
C GLU A 162 -22.04 17.29 -17.37
N ASP A 163 -20.99 18.08 -17.14
CA ASP A 163 -19.58 17.78 -17.00
C ASP A 163 -19.32 16.34 -16.46
N PRO A 164 -18.53 15.50 -17.16
CA PRO A 164 -18.45 14.07 -16.86
C PRO A 164 -17.66 13.73 -15.58
N LEU A 165 -17.77 14.47 -14.47
CA LEU A 165 -17.19 14.10 -13.18
C LEU A 165 -17.63 15.00 -11.99
N HIS A 166 -18.91 15.33 -11.85
CA HIS A 166 -19.42 15.65 -10.50
C HIS A 166 -19.58 14.34 -9.73
N PHE A 167 -18.52 13.93 -9.02
CA PHE A 167 -18.66 12.88 -8.01
C PHE A 167 -19.71 13.36 -7.01
N PRO A 168 -20.78 12.58 -6.72
CA PRO A 168 -21.67 12.94 -5.63
C PRO A 168 -20.81 13.14 -4.38
N HIS A 169 -21.02 14.28 -3.72
CA HIS A 169 -20.29 14.66 -2.52
C HIS A 169 -20.24 13.49 -1.53
N SER A 170 -19.08 12.85 -1.41
CA SER A 170 -18.79 11.86 -0.36
C SER A 170 -18.90 12.48 1.03
N VAL A 171 -19.10 11.62 2.04
CA VAL A 171 -18.97 11.97 3.47
C VAL A 171 -17.66 12.72 3.75
N MET A 172 -16.56 12.37 3.06
CA MET A 172 -15.27 13.08 3.12
C MET A 172 -15.29 14.43 2.40
N THR A 173 -15.89 14.57 1.21
CA THR A 173 -16.01 15.89 0.56
C THR A 173 -16.89 16.88 1.35
N ARG A 174 -17.82 16.39 2.18
CA ARG A 174 -18.58 17.20 3.15
C ARG A 174 -17.77 17.55 4.41
N SER A 175 -16.71 16.79 4.70
CA SER A 175 -15.79 16.95 5.84
C SER A 175 -14.57 17.82 5.49
N MET A 176 -14.10 17.81 4.24
CA MET A 176 -13.02 18.66 3.72
C MET A 176 -13.37 20.16 3.64
N ARG A 177 -14.42 20.66 4.30
CA ARG A 177 -14.89 22.05 4.17
C ARG A 177 -13.75 23.04 4.42
N GLY A 178 -13.20 23.57 3.33
CA GLY A 178 -12.12 24.56 3.35
C GLY A 178 -10.70 24.02 3.10
N ILE A 179 -10.47 22.71 3.03
CA ILE A 179 -9.16 22.15 2.65
C ILE A 179 -9.07 22.09 1.13
N ARG A 180 -8.45 23.10 0.55
CA ARG A 180 -8.19 23.18 -0.90
C ARG A 180 -7.11 22.17 -1.32
N PRO A 181 -6.98 21.88 -2.63
CA PRO A 181 -5.79 21.24 -3.15
C PRO A 181 -4.53 22.01 -2.72
N PRO A 182 -3.45 21.30 -2.37
CA PRO A 182 -2.21 21.92 -1.90
C PRO A 182 -1.53 22.63 -3.07
N LYS A 183 -0.66 23.60 -2.79
CA LYS A 183 0.16 24.30 -3.79
C LYS A 183 1.34 23.46 -4.23
N HIS A 184 1.86 22.62 -3.33
CA HIS A 184 2.90 21.64 -3.57
C HIS A 184 2.64 20.39 -2.71
N PRO A 185 3.17 19.21 -3.08
CA PRO A 185 2.79 17.94 -2.46
C PRO A 185 2.99 17.86 -0.94
N PHE A 186 3.96 18.62 -0.44
CA PHE A 186 4.34 18.65 0.98
C PHE A 186 3.64 19.72 1.83
N GLU A 187 2.67 20.49 1.29
CA GLU A 187 2.01 21.58 2.03
C GLU A 187 1.31 21.08 3.31
N TYR A 188 0.83 19.83 3.26
CA TYR A 188 0.08 19.21 4.35
C TYR A 188 0.87 18.14 5.10
N ASN A 189 2.20 18.14 5.00
CA ASN A 189 3.06 17.30 5.84
C ASN A 189 2.72 17.50 7.33
N GLY A 190 2.36 16.41 8.01
CA GLY A 190 1.97 16.41 9.42
C GLY A 190 0.57 16.95 9.71
N ILE A 191 -0.28 17.14 8.69
CA ILE A 191 -1.68 17.55 8.89
C ILE A 191 -2.43 16.53 9.74
N GLU A 192 -3.25 17.03 10.66
CA GLU A 192 -4.32 16.25 11.26
C GLU A 192 -5.55 16.40 10.36
N TRP A 193 -5.85 15.35 9.61
CA TRP A 193 -6.98 15.32 8.69
C TRP A 193 -8.29 15.46 9.49
N PRO A 194 -9.35 16.08 8.92
CA PRO A 194 -10.61 16.27 9.63
C PRO A 194 -11.09 14.99 10.31
N ALA A 195 -11.41 15.10 11.61
CA ALA A 195 -11.79 13.96 12.43
C ALA A 195 -12.99 13.21 11.83
N MET A 196 -12.86 11.88 11.74
CA MET A 196 -13.91 11.01 11.27
C MET A 196 -14.81 10.65 12.45
N LYS A 197 -16.10 10.97 12.35
CA LYS A 197 -17.08 10.63 13.40
C LYS A 197 -17.91 9.44 12.96
N ILE A 198 -17.72 8.31 13.61
CA ILE A 198 -18.42 7.05 13.33
C ILE A 198 -19.49 6.84 14.40
N LYS A 199 -20.67 6.41 13.96
CA LYS A 199 -21.81 6.07 14.82
C LYS A 199 -22.12 4.59 14.70
N GLY A 200 -22.79 4.04 15.69
CA GLY A 200 -23.05 2.62 15.82
C GLY A 200 -22.03 1.91 16.70
N THR A 201 -22.31 0.62 16.93
CA THR A 201 -21.56 -0.24 17.87
C THR A 201 -20.76 -1.33 17.16
N ASN A 202 -20.84 -1.41 15.84
CA ASN A 202 -20.08 -2.35 15.04
C ASN A 202 -18.93 -1.60 14.39
N THR A 203 -17.70 -1.92 14.77
CA THR A 203 -16.50 -1.23 14.29
C THR A 203 -15.63 -2.22 13.55
N HIS A 204 -15.39 -1.95 12.27
CA HIS A 204 -14.50 -2.77 11.44
C HIS A 204 -13.57 -1.93 10.60
N ILE A 205 -12.32 -2.37 10.49
CA ILE A 205 -11.30 -1.73 9.65
C ILE A 205 -10.68 -2.81 8.78
N PHE A 206 -10.58 -2.59 7.48
CA PHE A 206 -9.78 -3.48 6.63
C PHE A 206 -8.37 -2.93 6.46
N ALA A 207 -7.36 -3.80 6.33
CA ALA A 207 -6.00 -3.41 5.98
C ALA A 207 -5.49 -4.20 4.78
N VAL A 208 -4.84 -3.51 3.83
CA VAL A 208 -4.30 -4.08 2.59
C VAL A 208 -3.11 -3.26 2.08
N GLY A 209 -2.15 -3.90 1.43
CA GLY A 209 -0.98 -3.30 0.78
C GLY A 209 -0.62 -4.06 -0.48
N ASP A 210 0.30 -3.50 -1.28
CA ASP A 210 0.95 -4.24 -2.38
C ASP A 210 -0.07 -4.81 -3.39
N TRP A 211 -1.16 -4.05 -3.56
CA TRP A 211 -2.34 -4.45 -4.30
C TRP A 211 -2.36 -3.88 -5.72
N GLY A 212 -1.61 -2.82 -6.00
CA GLY A 212 -1.73 -2.06 -7.22
C GLY A 212 -1.14 -2.69 -8.46
N GLY A 213 -1.89 -3.49 -9.23
CA GLY A 213 -1.36 -4.08 -10.47
C GLY A 213 -0.82 -3.07 -11.50
N LEU A 214 -0.09 -3.58 -12.48
CA LEU A 214 0.37 -2.88 -13.67
C LEU A 214 -0.83 -2.44 -14.54
N ALA A 215 -0.81 -1.23 -15.09
CA ALA A 215 -1.93 -0.67 -15.86
C ALA A 215 -2.12 -1.23 -17.28
N GLY A 216 -1.16 -2.02 -17.77
CA GLY A 216 -1.18 -2.55 -19.14
C GLY A 216 -0.98 -1.45 -20.17
N THR A 217 -1.85 -1.37 -21.18
CA THR A 217 -1.76 -0.33 -22.23
C THR A 217 -2.54 0.94 -21.83
N LEU A 218 -1.83 2.05 -21.69
CA LEU A 218 -2.39 3.37 -21.36
C LEU A 218 -3.05 4.05 -22.58
N PRO A 219 -3.89 5.10 -22.38
CA PRO A 219 -4.63 5.76 -23.47
C PRO A 219 -3.80 6.35 -24.61
N HIS A 220 -2.51 6.62 -24.38
CA HIS A 220 -1.57 7.12 -25.39
C HIS A 220 -0.70 6.03 -26.04
N ASN A 221 -1.10 4.75 -25.90
CA ASN A 221 -0.35 3.56 -26.32
C ASN A 221 1.00 3.37 -25.64
N SER A 222 1.26 4.07 -24.53
CA SER A 222 2.35 3.70 -23.62
C SER A 222 1.97 2.43 -22.85
N GLN A 223 2.98 1.64 -22.46
CA GLN A 223 2.77 0.36 -21.80
C GLN A 223 3.40 0.36 -20.42
N ILE A 224 2.61 0.06 -19.40
CA ILE A 224 3.07 -0.36 -18.08
C ILE A 224 2.77 -1.86 -17.99
N ILE A 225 3.62 -2.67 -18.61
CA ILE A 225 3.53 -4.13 -18.57
C ILE A 225 4.93 -4.73 -18.65
N GLN A 226 5.16 -5.85 -17.95
CA GLN A 226 6.45 -6.53 -17.92
C GLN A 226 6.59 -7.65 -18.97
N TYR A 227 5.48 -8.08 -19.57
CA TYR A 227 5.40 -9.25 -20.43
C TYR A 227 4.48 -9.02 -21.64
N LYS A 228 4.71 -9.81 -22.70
CA LYS A 228 4.10 -9.65 -24.04
C LYS A 228 2.57 -9.75 -24.07
N GLY A 229 1.94 -10.37 -23.07
CA GLY A 229 0.50 -10.66 -23.01
C GLY A 229 -0.40 -9.57 -22.45
N GLY A 230 0.11 -8.59 -21.68
CA GLY A 230 -0.73 -7.58 -21.03
C GLY A 230 -1.01 -6.34 -21.88
N GLN A 231 -1.38 -6.55 -23.15
CA GLN A 231 -1.73 -5.45 -24.08
C GLN A 231 -3.14 -4.88 -23.85
N THR A 232 -3.84 -5.33 -22.82
CA THR A 232 -5.16 -4.81 -22.44
C THR A 232 -5.04 -3.73 -21.37
N MET A 233 -6.06 -2.89 -21.26
CA MET A 233 -6.24 -1.98 -20.13
C MET A 233 -6.75 -2.77 -18.93
N GLY A 234 -6.29 -2.43 -17.73
CA GLY A 234 -6.76 -3.09 -16.50
C GLY A 234 -5.60 -3.53 -15.62
N PRO A 235 -5.88 -4.07 -14.44
CA PRO A 235 -4.84 -4.58 -13.57
C PRO A 235 -4.23 -5.85 -14.14
N HIS A 236 -2.91 -5.82 -14.28
CA HIS A 236 -2.07 -6.96 -14.58
C HIS A 236 -1.11 -7.18 -13.42
N VAL A 237 -0.93 -8.41 -12.97
CA VAL A 237 -0.02 -8.69 -11.86
C VAL A 237 1.43 -8.51 -12.32
N MET A 238 2.24 -7.83 -11.51
CA MET A 238 3.69 -7.72 -11.72
C MET A 238 4.36 -9.06 -11.40
N GLY A 239 5.16 -9.59 -12.32
CA GLY A 239 5.93 -10.81 -12.10
C GLY A 239 7.24 -10.51 -11.37
N ARG A 240 7.37 -11.01 -10.15
CA ARG A 240 8.60 -10.91 -9.34
C ARG A 240 9.16 -12.29 -9.06
N TYR A 241 10.42 -12.32 -8.64
CA TYR A 241 11.07 -13.53 -8.16
C TYR A 241 10.24 -14.21 -7.06
N ARG A 242 10.49 -15.52 -6.87
CA ARG A 242 10.00 -16.31 -5.73
C ARG A 242 11.14 -16.95 -4.98
N THR A 243 10.92 -17.19 -3.70
CA THR A 243 11.81 -17.94 -2.82
C THR A 243 11.15 -19.21 -2.32
N ASP A 244 11.95 -20.23 -2.00
CA ASP A 244 11.47 -21.40 -1.27
C ASP A 244 11.19 -21.02 0.19
N ALA A 245 10.00 -21.32 0.70
CA ALA A 245 9.58 -20.91 2.03
C ALA A 245 10.42 -21.55 3.17
N LYS A 246 11.09 -22.69 2.91
CA LYS A 246 11.88 -23.41 3.93
C LYS A 246 13.35 -23.04 3.88
N THR A 247 13.92 -22.94 2.68
CA THR A 247 15.36 -22.68 2.52
C THR A 247 15.67 -21.21 2.33
N HIS A 248 14.67 -20.40 1.96
CA HIS A 248 14.80 -19.00 1.52
C HIS A 248 15.69 -18.85 0.28
N ASP A 249 15.97 -19.93 -0.44
CA ASP A 249 16.70 -19.88 -1.70
C ASP A 249 15.79 -19.35 -2.82
N LEU A 250 16.39 -18.64 -3.78
CA LEU A 250 15.72 -18.22 -5.00
C LEU A 250 15.17 -19.44 -5.77
N SER A 251 13.85 -19.56 -5.85
CA SER A 251 13.16 -20.62 -6.61
C SER A 251 12.88 -20.19 -8.05
N CYS A 252 12.53 -18.92 -8.26
CA CYS A 252 12.26 -18.33 -9.56
C CYS A 252 12.83 -16.93 -9.62
N SER A 253 13.53 -16.56 -10.68
CA SER A 253 13.96 -15.19 -10.91
C SER A 253 12.86 -14.33 -11.53
N THR A 254 12.96 -13.00 -11.41
CA THR A 254 12.03 -12.05 -12.04
C THR A 254 11.88 -12.25 -13.56
N PRO A 255 12.95 -12.48 -14.35
CA PRO A 255 12.81 -12.81 -15.78
C PRO A 255 12.06 -14.12 -16.02
N GLU A 256 12.36 -15.17 -15.26
CA GLU A 256 11.66 -16.47 -15.40
C GLU A 256 10.17 -16.32 -15.08
N MET A 257 9.82 -15.59 -14.02
CA MET A 257 8.42 -15.31 -13.69
C MET A 257 7.75 -14.50 -14.80
N SER A 258 8.43 -13.50 -15.36
CA SER A 258 7.92 -12.71 -16.50
C SER A 258 7.66 -13.59 -17.72
N ASP A 259 8.51 -14.58 -17.99
CA ASP A 259 8.32 -15.56 -19.06
C ASP A 259 7.12 -16.48 -18.78
N CYS A 260 6.88 -16.85 -17.51
CA CYS A 260 5.67 -17.57 -17.12
C CYS A 260 4.40 -16.78 -17.49
N PHE A 261 4.35 -15.48 -17.19
CA PHE A 261 3.24 -14.61 -17.63
C PHE A 261 3.16 -14.51 -19.16
N ALA A 262 4.30 -14.31 -19.84
CA ALA A 262 4.33 -14.10 -21.29
C ALA A 262 3.85 -15.31 -22.10
N THR A 263 4.02 -16.52 -21.55
CA THR A 263 3.72 -17.79 -22.21
C THR A 263 2.50 -18.50 -21.61
N ASN A 264 1.79 -17.83 -20.71
CA ASN A 264 0.69 -18.39 -19.95
C ASN A 264 1.05 -19.74 -19.31
N GLY A 265 2.23 -19.79 -18.69
CA GLY A 265 2.77 -20.97 -18.02
C GLY A 265 3.46 -22.00 -18.93
N THR A 266 3.38 -21.89 -20.26
CA THR A 266 3.92 -22.91 -21.19
C THR A 266 5.45 -23.05 -21.06
N ASP A 267 6.18 -21.95 -20.96
CA ASP A 267 7.64 -21.92 -20.79
C ASP A 267 8.03 -21.61 -19.34
N CYS A 268 7.20 -22.01 -18.37
CA CYS A 268 7.43 -21.74 -16.96
C CYS A 268 8.16 -22.89 -16.25
N PRO A 269 9.33 -22.66 -15.62
CA PRO A 269 9.97 -23.68 -14.81
C PRO A 269 9.06 -24.11 -13.64
N ALA A 270 8.88 -25.43 -13.43
CA ALA A 270 8.01 -25.94 -12.37
C ALA A 270 8.34 -25.40 -10.96
N ARG A 271 9.63 -25.10 -10.70
CA ARG A 271 10.09 -24.49 -9.45
C ARG A 271 9.54 -23.09 -9.18
N CYS A 272 9.07 -22.38 -10.22
CA CYS A 272 8.41 -21.08 -10.09
C CYS A 272 7.02 -21.16 -9.46
N GLY A 273 6.44 -22.37 -9.33
CA GLY A 273 5.14 -22.55 -8.69
C GLY A 273 4.03 -21.72 -9.33
N TRP A 274 4.17 -21.39 -10.62
CA TRP A 274 3.22 -20.59 -11.36
C TRP A 274 1.88 -21.29 -11.45
N ILE A 275 0.81 -20.56 -11.13
CA ILE A 275 -0.55 -21.07 -11.21
C ILE A 275 -1.39 -20.08 -12.02
N GLU A 276 -1.86 -20.53 -13.19
CA GLU A 276 -2.81 -19.77 -14.00
C GLU A 276 -4.06 -19.42 -13.19
N ASP A 277 -4.69 -18.29 -13.52
CA ASP A 277 -5.79 -17.65 -12.79
C ASP A 277 -5.48 -17.16 -11.37
N ILE A 278 -4.58 -17.81 -10.61
CA ILE A 278 -4.17 -17.32 -9.30
C ILE A 278 -3.16 -16.18 -9.48
N ASP A 279 -2.06 -16.45 -10.15
CA ASP A 279 -0.98 -15.46 -10.31
C ASP A 279 -1.33 -14.37 -11.34
N THR A 280 -2.27 -14.63 -12.25
CA THR A 280 -2.74 -13.62 -13.22
C THR A 280 -3.88 -12.75 -12.69
N LYS A 281 -4.58 -13.17 -11.63
CA LYS A 281 -5.75 -12.46 -11.09
C LYS A 281 -5.66 -12.22 -9.58
N ALA A 282 -4.46 -12.30 -8.99
CA ALA A 282 -4.26 -12.19 -7.54
C ALA A 282 -4.97 -10.97 -6.93
N GLN A 283 -4.80 -9.78 -7.52
CA GLN A 283 -5.50 -8.57 -7.08
C GLN A 283 -7.03 -8.72 -7.07
N HIS A 284 -7.60 -9.29 -8.14
CA HIS A 284 -9.04 -9.51 -8.25
C HIS A 284 -9.55 -10.53 -7.22
N LEU A 285 -8.79 -11.60 -6.99
CA LEU A 285 -9.14 -12.60 -5.98
C LEU A 285 -9.21 -11.99 -4.59
N VAL A 286 -8.24 -11.15 -4.21
CA VAL A 286 -8.26 -10.43 -2.93
C VAL A 286 -9.44 -9.46 -2.86
N ALA A 287 -9.65 -8.65 -3.91
CA ALA A 287 -10.76 -7.71 -3.97
C ALA A 287 -12.14 -8.38 -3.82
N ASP A 288 -12.34 -9.54 -4.47
CA ASP A 288 -13.58 -10.32 -4.36
C ASP A 288 -13.84 -10.79 -2.92
N GLN A 289 -12.79 -11.21 -2.20
CA GLN A 289 -12.93 -11.59 -0.79
C GLN A 289 -13.16 -10.39 0.13
N MET A 290 -12.56 -9.23 -0.17
CA MET A 290 -12.88 -7.99 0.54
C MET A 290 -14.36 -7.63 0.38
N ILE A 291 -14.92 -7.73 -0.83
CA ILE A 291 -16.35 -7.46 -1.07
C ILE A 291 -17.24 -8.46 -0.32
N LYS A 292 -16.88 -9.75 -0.32
CA LYS A 292 -17.63 -10.77 0.43
C LYS A 292 -17.58 -10.51 1.93
N ARG A 293 -16.40 -10.18 2.48
CA ARG A 293 -16.23 -9.85 3.90
C ARG A 293 -16.94 -8.56 4.29
N ALA A 294 -16.92 -7.55 3.42
CA ALA A 294 -17.57 -6.27 3.66
C ALA A 294 -19.11 -6.39 3.76
N LYS A 295 -19.72 -7.39 3.11
CA LYS A 295 -21.16 -7.69 3.31
C LYS A 295 -21.48 -8.20 4.71
N MET A 296 -20.52 -8.85 5.38
CA MET A 296 -20.70 -9.37 6.73
C MET A 296 -20.36 -8.32 7.79
N ASN A 297 -19.23 -7.62 7.60
CA ASN A 297 -18.62 -6.83 8.65
C ASN A 297 -18.66 -5.31 8.38
N ASN A 298 -18.96 -4.88 7.16
CA ASN A 298 -19.12 -3.48 6.73
C ASN A 298 -18.05 -2.53 7.32
N PRO A 299 -16.82 -2.55 6.79
CA PRO A 299 -15.72 -1.76 7.34
C PRO A 299 -16.04 -0.26 7.32
N ASP A 300 -15.62 0.48 8.34
CA ASP A 300 -15.76 1.93 8.42
C ASP A 300 -14.81 2.65 7.47
N TYR A 301 -13.57 2.15 7.37
CA TYR A 301 -12.51 2.63 6.49
C TYR A 301 -11.47 1.53 6.27
N LEU A 302 -10.51 1.83 5.39
CA LEU A 302 -9.40 0.94 5.05
C LEU A 302 -8.07 1.61 5.38
N LEU A 303 -7.13 0.82 5.91
CA LEU A 303 -5.72 1.16 6.06
C LEU A 303 -4.97 0.61 4.85
N ASN A 304 -4.43 1.52 4.05
CA ASN A 304 -3.67 1.20 2.86
C ASN A 304 -2.18 1.47 3.09
N VAL A 305 -1.36 0.41 3.10
CA VAL A 305 0.07 0.48 3.46
C VAL A 305 1.01 0.76 2.28
N GLY A 306 0.50 1.14 1.11
CA GLY A 306 1.32 1.54 -0.03
C GLY A 306 1.58 0.41 -1.03
N ASP A 307 2.42 0.73 -2.02
CA ASP A 307 2.56 0.01 -3.30
C ASP A 307 1.21 -0.08 -4.03
N ASN A 308 0.66 1.12 -4.23
CA ASN A 308 -0.67 1.37 -4.79
C ASN A 308 -0.71 1.20 -6.32
N PHE A 309 0.43 1.36 -7.00
CA PHE A 309 0.56 1.19 -8.45
C PHE A 309 1.94 0.66 -8.83
N TYR A 310 2.00 -0.60 -9.25
CA TYR A 310 3.20 -1.21 -9.81
C TYR A 310 3.41 -0.77 -11.27
N TRP A 311 4.63 -0.82 -11.79
CA TRP A 311 5.88 -1.14 -11.08
C TRP A 311 6.63 0.12 -10.62
N GLY A 312 6.15 1.31 -10.94
CA GLY A 312 6.82 2.58 -10.64
C GLY A 312 5.84 3.73 -10.44
N GLY A 313 4.67 3.43 -9.85
CA GLY A 313 3.68 4.42 -9.50
C GLY A 313 2.84 4.90 -10.69
N ILE A 314 2.52 6.18 -10.68
CA ILE A 314 1.77 6.84 -11.75
C ILE A 314 2.72 7.19 -12.89
N ALA A 315 2.36 6.79 -14.11
CA ALA A 315 3.11 7.16 -15.30
C ALA A 315 3.07 8.67 -15.53
N GLY A 316 4.25 9.21 -15.78
CA GLY A 316 4.51 10.64 -15.89
C GLY A 316 5.71 11.01 -15.04
N LYS A 317 5.97 12.31 -14.91
CA LYS A 317 7.02 12.82 -14.02
C LYS A 317 6.43 13.73 -12.94
N CYS A 318 7.06 13.71 -11.77
CA CYS A 318 6.67 14.56 -10.64
C CYS A 318 6.56 16.02 -11.09
N GLY A 319 5.48 16.71 -10.70
CA GLY A 319 5.26 18.12 -11.00
C GLY A 319 5.00 18.48 -12.46
N ASP A 320 4.75 17.51 -13.35
CA ASP A 320 4.27 17.80 -14.71
C ASP A 320 2.81 18.30 -14.70
N THR A 321 2.05 17.90 -13.69
CA THR A 321 0.67 18.34 -13.48
C THR A 321 0.59 19.08 -12.15
N PRO A 322 -0.01 20.28 -12.09
CA PRO A 322 -0.13 21.01 -10.83
C PRO A 322 -1.07 20.27 -9.88
N MET A 323 -0.81 20.35 -8.56
CA MET A 323 -1.61 19.71 -7.50
C MET A 323 -3.12 20.04 -7.49
N SER A 324 -3.54 21.11 -8.18
CA SER A 324 -4.95 21.47 -8.36
C SER A 324 -5.67 20.65 -9.44
N LYS A 325 -4.95 19.76 -10.14
CA LYS A 325 -5.45 18.95 -11.24
C LYS A 325 -4.89 17.53 -11.15
N VAL A 326 -5.62 16.63 -11.78
CA VAL A 326 -5.21 15.26 -12.04
C VAL A 326 -5.24 15.04 -13.54
N ASN A 327 -4.13 14.58 -14.12
CA ASN A 327 -4.06 14.34 -15.56
C ASN A 327 -4.81 13.05 -15.98
N ASP A 328 -5.04 12.89 -17.28
CA ASP A 328 -5.86 11.80 -17.81
C ASP A 328 -5.21 10.43 -17.62
N ILE A 329 -3.88 10.33 -17.61
CA ILE A 329 -3.15 9.08 -17.35
C ILE A 329 -3.36 8.65 -15.90
N THR A 330 -3.16 9.56 -14.95
CA THR A 330 -3.42 9.32 -13.53
C THR A 330 -4.87 8.86 -13.33
N ARG A 331 -5.83 9.57 -13.92
CA ARG A 331 -7.24 9.21 -13.84
C ARG A 331 -7.52 7.82 -14.41
N ALA A 332 -6.90 7.46 -15.54
CA ALA A 332 -7.03 6.14 -16.13
C ALA A 332 -6.45 5.04 -15.22
N GLN A 333 -5.24 5.23 -14.69
CA GLN A 333 -4.61 4.27 -13.77
C GLN A 333 -5.44 4.06 -12.51
N PHE A 334 -5.88 5.13 -11.83
CA PHE A 334 -6.77 5.02 -10.67
C PHE A 334 -8.08 4.32 -11.05
N ASN A 335 -8.68 4.64 -12.19
CA ASN A 335 -9.91 3.97 -12.62
C ASN A 335 -9.72 2.47 -12.83
N TRP A 336 -8.63 2.05 -13.45
CA TRP A 336 -8.41 0.65 -13.80
C TRP A 336 -7.93 -0.19 -12.64
N ILE A 337 -7.00 0.33 -11.83
CA ILE A 337 -6.32 -0.41 -10.77
C ILE A 337 -7.04 -0.29 -9.43
N PHE A 338 -7.76 0.81 -9.19
CA PHE A 338 -8.39 1.09 -7.91
C PHE A 338 -9.92 1.17 -7.97
N GLU A 339 -10.49 2.08 -8.77
CA GLU A 339 -11.94 2.35 -8.78
C GLU A 339 -12.76 1.18 -9.33
N ASN A 340 -12.28 0.51 -10.38
CA ASN A 340 -13.02 -0.62 -10.95
C ASN A 340 -12.77 -1.95 -10.26
N VAL A 341 -11.68 -2.08 -9.49
CA VAL A 341 -11.33 -3.29 -8.76
C VAL A 341 -12.04 -3.32 -7.41
N TYR A 342 -11.93 -2.24 -6.63
CA TYR A 342 -12.47 -2.16 -5.27
C TYR A 342 -13.81 -1.43 -5.22
N LYS A 343 -14.78 -1.93 -6.00
CA LYS A 343 -16.17 -1.43 -6.00
C LYS A 343 -17.14 -2.52 -5.57
N GLY A 344 -18.21 -2.11 -4.90
CA GLY A 344 -19.30 -2.99 -4.51
C GLY A 344 -19.79 -2.76 -3.08
N PRO A 345 -20.84 -3.51 -2.68
CA PRO A 345 -21.48 -3.35 -1.38
C PRO A 345 -20.48 -3.44 -0.22
N GLY A 346 -20.47 -2.43 0.63
CA GLY A 346 -19.61 -2.35 1.81
C GLY A 346 -18.23 -1.73 1.55
N LEU A 347 -17.78 -1.58 0.29
CA LEU A 347 -16.54 -0.87 -0.06
C LEU A 347 -16.78 0.48 -0.76
N ASP A 348 -17.92 0.64 -1.43
CA ASP A 348 -18.27 1.88 -2.11
C ASP A 348 -18.29 3.07 -1.15
N GLY A 349 -17.50 4.11 -1.48
CA GLY A 349 -17.41 5.36 -0.70
C GLY A 349 -16.70 5.24 0.65
N LYS A 350 -16.17 4.07 1.03
CA LYS A 350 -15.39 3.89 2.26
C LYS A 350 -14.01 4.54 2.14
N PRO A 351 -13.56 5.36 3.09
CA PRO A 351 -12.25 6.00 3.01
C PRO A 351 -11.09 4.99 2.99
N TRP A 352 -10.10 5.24 2.13
CA TRP A 352 -8.81 4.55 2.06
C TRP A 352 -7.74 5.49 2.57
N LEU A 353 -7.37 5.33 3.84
CA LEU A 353 -6.29 6.08 4.48
C LEU A 353 -4.98 5.47 3.98
N SER A 354 -4.21 6.22 3.20
CA SER A 354 -3.09 5.67 2.43
C SER A 354 -1.74 6.27 2.83
N VAL A 355 -0.69 5.45 2.69
CA VAL A 355 0.72 5.86 2.57
C VAL A 355 1.25 5.53 1.16
N LEU A 356 2.46 5.99 0.86
CA LEU A 356 3.20 5.62 -0.35
C LEU A 356 4.19 4.49 -0.02
N GLY A 357 4.25 3.48 -0.88
CA GLY A 357 5.33 2.48 -0.89
C GLY A 357 6.47 2.86 -1.83
N ASN A 358 7.48 2.00 -1.92
CA ASN A 358 8.68 2.30 -2.69
C ASN A 358 8.35 2.35 -4.20
N HIS A 359 7.44 1.51 -4.67
CA HIS A 359 6.97 1.55 -6.05
C HIS A 359 6.17 2.82 -6.35
N ASP A 360 5.44 3.36 -5.37
CA ASP A 360 4.69 4.60 -5.52
C ASP A 360 5.59 5.82 -5.71
N TRP A 361 6.77 5.82 -5.09
CA TRP A 361 7.85 6.79 -5.28
C TRP A 361 8.64 6.58 -6.59
N GLY A 362 8.23 5.60 -7.40
CA GLY A 362 8.81 5.31 -8.70
C GLY A 362 9.56 3.97 -8.77
N GLY A 363 9.68 3.24 -7.66
CA GLY A 363 10.37 1.96 -7.56
C GLY A 363 11.88 2.12 -7.73
N ARG A 364 12.32 2.39 -8.97
CA ARG A 364 13.73 2.67 -9.32
C ARG A 364 13.92 3.99 -10.07
N GLU A 365 12.86 4.79 -10.21
CA GLU A 365 12.87 6.11 -10.88
C GLU A 365 12.33 7.21 -9.95
N MET A 366 13.20 7.92 -9.23
CA MET A 366 12.82 8.95 -8.25
C MET A 366 11.98 10.11 -8.81
N ASP A 367 11.94 10.28 -10.13
CA ASP A 367 11.22 11.36 -10.81
C ASP A 367 9.83 10.97 -11.35
N ALA A 368 9.30 9.79 -10.99
CA ALA A 368 7.93 9.37 -11.28
C ALA A 368 6.84 10.34 -10.73
N ALA A 369 5.60 10.24 -11.21
CA ALA A 369 4.51 11.17 -10.84
C ALA A 369 3.83 10.86 -9.49
N TRP A 370 4.61 10.59 -8.44
CA TRP A 370 4.13 10.27 -7.10
C TRP A 370 3.22 11.37 -6.50
N ASP A 371 3.45 12.63 -6.88
CA ASP A 371 2.65 13.79 -6.45
C ASP A 371 1.19 13.72 -6.92
N GLN A 372 0.94 13.03 -8.03
CA GLN A 372 -0.41 12.85 -8.56
C GLN A 372 -1.26 11.88 -7.73
N GLN A 373 -0.64 10.97 -6.97
CA GLN A 373 -1.37 10.16 -5.98
C GLN A 373 -1.89 11.02 -4.83
N ILE A 374 -1.11 12.03 -4.42
CA ILE A 374 -1.52 13.02 -3.41
C ILE A 374 -2.65 13.89 -3.98
N ALA A 375 -2.47 14.42 -5.19
CA ALA A 375 -3.48 15.24 -5.87
C ALA A 375 -4.83 14.52 -6.03
N TYR A 376 -4.81 13.20 -6.20
CA TYR A 376 -6.01 12.38 -6.35
C TYR A 376 -6.97 12.46 -5.14
N THR A 377 -6.46 12.80 -3.94
CA THR A 377 -7.27 13.04 -2.73
C THR A 377 -8.37 14.08 -2.95
N TRP A 378 -8.15 15.09 -3.81
CA TRP A 378 -9.12 16.16 -4.05
C TRP A 378 -10.12 15.89 -5.18
N VAL A 379 -9.94 14.80 -5.95
CA VAL A 379 -10.89 14.38 -6.98
C VAL A 379 -11.61 13.08 -6.63
N SER A 380 -11.07 12.30 -5.69
CA SER A 380 -11.72 11.08 -5.20
C SER A 380 -12.69 11.38 -4.06
N ASN A 381 -13.72 10.54 -3.98
CA ASN A 381 -14.68 10.56 -2.90
C ASN A 381 -14.26 9.61 -1.74
N ARG A 382 -13.20 8.82 -1.94
CA ARG A 382 -12.77 7.76 -1.00
C ARG A 382 -11.26 7.58 -0.84
N TRP A 383 -10.43 8.12 -1.74
CA TRP A 383 -8.97 8.11 -1.60
C TRP A 383 -8.49 9.21 -0.66
N VAL A 384 -7.64 8.87 0.31
CA VAL A 384 -7.10 9.82 1.30
C VAL A 384 -5.59 9.65 1.42
N LEU A 385 -4.85 10.55 0.76
CA LEU A 385 -3.40 10.69 0.84
C LEU A 385 -3.04 12.19 0.73
N PRO A 386 -3.20 12.98 1.80
CA PRO A 386 -3.02 14.42 1.72
C PRO A 386 -1.55 14.86 1.71
N ALA A 387 -0.64 14.00 2.19
CA ALA A 387 0.80 14.22 2.29
C ALA A 387 1.53 12.88 2.55
N PRO A 388 2.87 12.80 2.37
CA PRO A 388 3.68 11.63 2.73
C PRO A 388 3.57 11.18 4.19
N TYR A 389 3.37 12.11 5.13
CA TYR A 389 3.04 11.78 6.52
C TYR A 389 1.95 12.70 7.05
N TRP A 390 0.99 12.13 7.78
CA TRP A 390 -0.24 12.79 8.23
C TRP A 390 -0.98 11.93 9.26
N MET A 391 -2.00 12.48 9.91
CA MET A 391 -2.79 11.77 10.93
C MET A 391 -4.28 11.79 10.63
N GLN A 392 -4.99 10.70 10.93
CA GLN A 392 -6.44 10.65 11.02
C GLN A 392 -6.86 10.41 12.48
N LYS A 393 -7.66 11.32 13.05
CA LYS A 393 -8.38 11.07 14.31
C LYS A 393 -9.76 10.48 14.00
N VAL A 394 -10.13 9.41 14.70
CA VAL A 394 -11.44 8.75 14.56
C VAL A 394 -12.17 8.79 15.90
N GLU A 395 -13.42 9.26 15.91
CA GLU A 395 -14.29 9.33 17.07
C GLU A 395 -15.44 8.32 16.91
N TYR A 396 -15.44 7.25 17.73
CA TYR A 396 -16.56 6.30 17.80
C TYR A 396 -17.59 6.83 18.80
N VAL A 397 -18.45 7.73 18.32
CA VAL A 397 -19.29 8.62 19.15
C VAL A 397 -20.20 7.84 20.11
N ASP A 398 -20.85 6.79 19.62
CA ASP A 398 -21.80 6.01 20.42
C ASP A 398 -21.10 5.03 21.38
N GLN A 399 -19.82 4.75 21.16
CA GLN A 399 -19.01 3.84 21.96
C GLN A 399 -18.08 4.57 22.94
N GLY A 400 -17.90 5.89 22.78
CA GLY A 400 -17.21 6.75 23.73
C GLY A 400 -15.69 6.58 23.78
N TYR A 401 -15.05 6.26 22.65
CA TYR A 401 -13.59 6.20 22.54
C TYR A 401 -13.09 6.80 21.22
N THR A 402 -11.79 7.12 21.18
CA THR A 402 -11.11 7.72 20.04
C THR A 402 -9.90 6.90 19.62
N VAL A 403 -9.54 7.00 18.34
CA VAL A 403 -8.38 6.34 17.74
C VAL A 403 -7.55 7.38 17.00
N ASP A 404 -6.25 7.40 17.26
CA ASP A 404 -5.29 8.21 16.52
C ASP A 404 -4.51 7.30 15.57
N ILE A 405 -4.60 7.58 14.27
CA ILE A 405 -3.93 6.81 13.22
C ILE A 405 -2.85 7.69 12.61
N LEU A 406 -1.58 7.31 12.79
CA LEU A 406 -0.42 7.99 12.24
C LEU A 406 0.03 7.30 10.95
N MET A 407 0.04 8.04 9.86
CA MET A 407 0.45 7.58 8.54
C MET A 407 1.86 8.14 8.28
N ILE A 408 2.86 7.27 8.10
CA ILE A 408 4.26 7.67 7.96
C ILE A 408 4.93 7.05 6.74
N ASP A 409 5.78 7.82 6.08
CA ASP A 409 6.60 7.37 4.96
C ASP A 409 7.88 6.69 5.48
N SER A 410 8.20 5.50 4.97
CA SER A 410 9.41 4.74 5.36
C SER A 410 10.31 4.41 4.16
N ASN A 411 10.18 5.11 3.05
CA ASN A 411 10.83 4.75 1.78
C ASN A 411 12.33 5.05 1.73
N ILE A 412 12.89 5.65 2.80
CA ILE A 412 14.33 5.70 3.02
C ILE A 412 14.99 4.32 3.00
N GLU A 413 14.22 3.26 3.31
CA GLU A 413 14.73 1.88 3.31
C GLU A 413 15.07 1.34 1.90
N ASP A 414 14.52 1.93 0.81
CA ASP A 414 14.84 1.60 -0.60
C ASP A 414 15.48 2.78 -1.37
N ALA A 415 15.89 3.83 -0.65
CA ALA A 415 16.55 5.01 -1.21
C ALA A 415 18.04 4.98 -0.85
N ASP A 416 18.83 4.07 -1.44
CA ASP A 416 20.22 3.85 -1.05
C ASP A 416 21.15 5.05 -1.35
N GLU A 417 22.15 5.26 -0.50
CA GLU A 417 23.19 6.29 -0.68
C GLU A 417 24.13 5.96 -1.86
N ASP A 418 24.47 4.68 -2.03
CA ASP A 418 25.24 4.23 -3.19
C ASP A 418 24.31 4.13 -4.40
N VAL A 419 24.41 5.08 -5.32
CA VAL A 419 23.58 5.11 -6.53
C VAL A 419 23.77 3.89 -7.45
N ASN A 420 24.77 3.04 -7.22
CA ASN A 420 24.97 1.81 -7.98
C ASN A 420 24.51 0.55 -7.23
N SER A 421 24.11 0.64 -5.96
CA SER A 421 23.55 -0.50 -5.23
C SER A 421 22.15 -0.82 -5.73
N ASN A 422 21.80 -2.10 -5.66
CA ASN A 422 20.46 -2.63 -5.89
C ASN A 422 19.78 -2.00 -7.13
N PRO A 423 20.39 -2.07 -8.32
CA PRO A 423 19.95 -1.30 -9.49
C PRO A 423 18.49 -1.54 -9.88
N GLU A 424 17.88 -2.67 -9.49
CA GLU A 424 16.48 -2.96 -9.79
C GLU A 424 15.48 -2.52 -8.70
N HIS A 425 15.96 -1.99 -7.57
CA HIS A 425 15.17 -1.64 -6.39
C HIS A 425 15.48 -0.26 -5.78
N ASN A 426 16.64 0.32 -6.10
CA ASN A 426 17.06 1.59 -5.55
C ASN A 426 16.32 2.75 -6.24
N ILE A 427 15.43 3.43 -5.50
CA ILE A 427 14.69 4.62 -5.96
C ILE A 427 15.66 5.71 -6.47
N CYS A 428 16.80 5.84 -5.79
CA CYS A 428 17.86 6.81 -6.07
C CYS A 428 18.94 6.27 -7.04
N GLY A 429 18.73 5.10 -7.64
CA GLY A 429 19.73 4.37 -8.42
C GLY A 429 20.04 5.02 -9.77
N ALA A 430 21.31 5.03 -10.16
CA ALA A 430 21.79 5.57 -11.43
C ALA A 430 21.43 4.70 -12.65
N ALA A 431 21.05 3.43 -12.43
CA ALA A 431 20.75 2.49 -13.51
C ALA A 431 19.51 2.89 -14.33
N HIS A 432 18.50 3.47 -13.68
CA HIS A 432 17.21 3.80 -14.30
C HIS A 432 16.82 5.27 -14.20
N ASN A 433 17.51 6.06 -13.37
CA ASN A 433 17.37 7.51 -13.37
C ASN A 433 18.32 8.15 -14.40
N PRO A 434 17.81 8.69 -15.53
CA PRO A 434 18.65 9.35 -16.52
C PRO A 434 19.34 10.61 -15.97
N PRO A 435 20.46 11.05 -16.58
CA PRO A 435 21.11 12.30 -16.19
C PRO A 435 20.14 13.49 -16.22
N GLY A 436 20.00 14.17 -15.08
CA GLY A 436 19.11 15.32 -14.93
C GLY A 436 17.76 15.01 -14.29
N SER A 437 17.46 13.75 -13.94
CA SER A 437 16.27 13.39 -13.14
C SER A 437 16.19 14.24 -11.87
N SER A 438 15.02 14.85 -11.65
CA SER A 438 14.80 15.81 -10.56
C SER A 438 13.32 16.06 -10.29
N CYS A 439 12.96 16.10 -9.01
CA CYS A 439 11.68 16.58 -8.50
C CYS A 439 11.78 17.91 -7.74
N ALA A 440 12.91 18.64 -7.86
CA ALA A 440 13.12 19.89 -7.14
C ALA A 440 11.98 20.92 -7.35
N LYS A 441 11.36 20.93 -8.54
CA LYS A 441 10.25 21.85 -8.87
C LYS A 441 9.01 21.70 -7.97
N VAL A 442 8.84 20.54 -7.34
CA VAL A 442 7.76 20.26 -6.39
C VAL A 442 8.27 20.00 -4.97
N GLY A 443 9.55 20.23 -4.71
CA GLY A 443 10.18 20.06 -3.40
C GLY A 443 10.68 18.64 -3.10
N GLY A 444 10.66 17.73 -4.09
CA GLY A 444 11.23 16.38 -3.98
C GLY A 444 12.76 16.36 -4.18
N PRO A 445 13.36 15.16 -4.31
CA PRO A 445 14.78 14.98 -4.59
C PRO A 445 15.27 15.84 -5.77
N SER A 446 16.37 16.57 -5.58
CA SER A 446 16.87 17.49 -6.62
C SER A 446 17.77 16.82 -7.65
N SER A 447 18.37 15.68 -7.31
CA SER A 447 19.17 14.81 -8.16
C SER A 447 19.30 13.43 -7.52
N ILE A 448 19.83 12.45 -8.25
CA ILE A 448 20.13 11.10 -7.72
C ILE A 448 21.10 11.13 -6.52
N HIS A 449 22.02 12.10 -6.47
CA HIS A 449 23.00 12.21 -5.39
C HIS A 449 22.42 12.86 -4.12
N GLU A 450 21.39 13.70 -4.26
CA GLU A 450 20.69 14.30 -3.13
C GLU A 450 19.47 13.46 -2.68
N CYS A 451 19.14 12.41 -3.43
CA CYS A 451 17.93 11.61 -3.24
C CYS A 451 17.91 10.89 -1.90
N HIS A 452 18.98 10.18 -1.54
CA HIS A 452 19.09 9.53 -0.23
C HIS A 452 18.92 10.52 0.93
N ASN A 453 19.68 11.63 0.91
CA ASN A 453 19.61 12.66 1.95
C ASN A 453 18.22 13.29 2.05
N TRP A 454 17.53 13.43 0.92
CA TRP A 454 16.16 13.93 0.89
C TRP A 454 15.18 12.96 1.56
N PHE A 455 15.24 11.66 1.26
CA PHE A 455 14.41 10.64 1.91
C PHE A 455 14.75 10.47 3.40
N GLN A 456 16.04 10.56 3.75
CA GLN A 456 16.49 10.52 5.15
C GLN A 456 15.89 11.68 5.94
N LYS A 457 15.90 12.89 5.36
CA LYS A 457 15.25 14.06 5.95
C LYS A 457 13.74 13.88 6.08
N LEU A 458 13.07 13.37 5.05
CA LEU A 458 11.63 13.09 5.09
C LEU A 458 11.28 12.12 6.23
N TRP A 459 12.05 11.04 6.36
CA TRP A 459 11.91 10.08 7.46
C TRP A 459 12.13 10.75 8.82
N ASP A 460 13.21 11.51 9.00
CA ASP A 460 13.54 12.12 10.29
C ASP A 460 12.46 13.13 10.74
N GLU A 461 11.97 13.96 9.82
CA GLU A 461 10.88 14.92 10.09
C GLU A 461 9.56 14.21 10.41
N GLY A 462 9.21 13.18 9.63
CA GLY A 462 8.01 12.37 9.86
C GLY A 462 8.06 11.58 11.18
N ALA A 463 9.20 10.96 11.48
CA ALA A 463 9.41 10.17 12.69
C ALA A 463 9.43 11.05 13.94
N GLN A 464 10.03 12.24 13.87
CA GLN A 464 9.96 13.23 14.95
C GLN A 464 8.51 13.69 15.16
N TRP A 465 7.81 14.06 14.08
CA TRP A 465 6.40 14.47 14.15
C TRP A 465 5.50 13.39 14.77
N ALA A 466 5.64 12.14 14.35
CA ALA A 466 4.86 11.02 14.87
C ALA A 466 5.12 10.78 16.36
N THR A 467 6.38 10.91 16.78
CA THR A 467 6.77 10.84 18.20
C THR A 467 6.07 11.93 19.03
N GLU A 468 6.05 13.17 18.54
CA GLU A 468 5.38 14.28 19.23
C GLU A 468 3.86 14.10 19.28
N LYS A 469 3.25 13.56 18.23
CA LYS A 469 1.82 13.24 18.22
C LYS A 469 1.46 12.13 19.21
N LEU A 470 2.26 11.07 19.30
CA LEU A 470 2.05 10.01 20.30
C LEU A 470 2.22 10.52 21.74
N LYS A 471 3.19 11.40 22.01
CA LYS A 471 3.34 12.06 23.32
C LYS A 471 2.10 12.85 23.75
N GLN A 472 1.41 13.44 22.79
CA GLN A 472 0.24 14.30 23.01
C GLN A 472 -1.08 13.54 22.98
N SER A 473 -1.08 12.29 22.52
CA SER A 473 -2.30 11.51 22.30
C SER A 473 -2.89 11.02 23.62
N ASP A 474 -4.15 11.39 23.84
CA ASP A 474 -5.04 10.84 24.88
C ASP A 474 -6.04 9.83 24.31
N ALA A 475 -5.86 9.42 23.05
CA ALA A 475 -6.72 8.47 22.38
C ALA A 475 -6.67 7.09 23.07
N GLN A 476 -7.78 6.36 22.99
CA GLN A 476 -7.87 5.00 23.51
C GLN A 476 -6.97 4.04 22.74
N TRP A 477 -6.79 4.30 21.44
CA TRP A 477 -5.93 3.53 20.56
C TRP A 477 -5.01 4.44 19.76
N GLN A 478 -3.74 4.06 19.67
CA GLN A 478 -2.74 4.67 18.81
C GLN A 478 -2.24 3.62 17.79
N ILE A 479 -2.52 3.86 16.51
CA ILE A 479 -2.16 2.98 15.40
C ILE A 479 -1.16 3.71 14.50
N MET A 480 -0.12 3.02 14.05
CA MET A 480 0.82 3.52 13.03
C MET A 480 0.74 2.67 11.77
N VAL A 481 0.69 3.33 10.62
CA VAL A 481 0.62 2.71 9.29
C VAL A 481 1.82 3.20 8.48
N THR A 482 2.59 2.26 7.94
CA THR A 482 3.81 2.53 7.16
C THR A 482 4.01 1.43 6.13
N HIS A 483 4.84 1.64 5.12
CA HIS A 483 5.04 0.64 4.07
C HIS A 483 5.99 -0.49 4.49
N PHE A 484 7.19 -0.17 4.96
CA PHE A 484 8.23 -1.18 5.19
C PHE A 484 7.90 -2.11 6.37
N PRO A 485 8.34 -3.38 6.31
CA PRO A 485 7.90 -4.41 7.25
C PRO A 485 8.33 -4.16 8.70
N CYS A 486 7.66 -4.84 9.64
CA CYS A 486 7.92 -4.82 11.08
C CYS A 486 9.40 -4.92 11.51
N GLY A 487 10.24 -5.57 10.70
CA GLY A 487 11.67 -5.75 10.96
C GLY A 487 12.56 -4.53 10.69
N HIS A 488 12.02 -3.48 10.07
CA HIS A 488 12.72 -2.22 9.83
C HIS A 488 12.47 -1.25 10.99
N LYS A 489 13.44 -0.37 11.25
CA LYS A 489 13.38 0.65 12.33
C LYS A 489 12.92 0.10 13.70
N VAL A 490 13.18 -1.18 14.01
CA VAL A 490 12.70 -1.89 15.22
C VAL A 490 12.93 -1.10 16.51
N LYS A 491 14.10 -0.48 16.65
CA LYS A 491 14.44 0.32 17.85
C LYS A 491 13.49 1.50 18.04
N TYR A 492 13.13 2.17 16.96
CA TYR A 492 12.24 3.33 16.97
C TYR A 492 10.81 2.91 17.36
N TYR A 493 10.23 1.91 16.68
CA TYR A 493 8.88 1.45 16.99
C TYR A 493 8.76 0.86 18.40
N LYS A 494 9.76 0.11 18.85
CA LYS A 494 9.84 -0.37 20.23
C LYS A 494 9.85 0.78 21.23
N GLU A 495 10.60 1.85 20.95
CA GLU A 495 10.63 3.02 21.82
C GLU A 495 9.26 3.71 21.88
N LEU A 496 8.58 3.87 20.74
CA LEU A 496 7.24 4.45 20.69
C LEU A 496 6.23 3.64 21.50
N HIS A 497 6.24 2.32 21.33
CA HIS A 497 5.38 1.41 22.10
C HIS A 497 5.62 1.55 23.61
N LEU A 498 6.87 1.33 24.05
CA LEU A 498 7.19 1.30 25.48
C LEU A 498 7.03 2.65 26.18
N LYS A 499 7.32 3.77 25.49
CA LYS A 499 7.30 5.10 26.12
C LYS A 499 5.97 5.85 25.92
N TYR A 500 5.34 5.70 24.77
CA TYR A 500 4.20 6.55 24.37
C TYR A 500 2.94 5.77 24.04
N GLY A 501 2.96 4.43 24.18
CA GLY A 501 1.78 3.60 24.01
C GLY A 501 1.29 3.57 22.56
N LEU A 502 2.18 3.27 21.62
CA LEU A 502 1.78 2.80 20.30
C LEU A 502 1.23 1.37 20.44
N ASP A 503 0.01 1.11 20.01
CA ASP A 503 -0.66 -0.19 20.23
C ASP A 503 -0.49 -1.16 19.06
N LEU A 504 -0.50 -0.62 17.85
CA LEU A 504 -0.51 -1.43 16.63
C LEU A 504 0.33 -0.78 15.52
N LEU A 505 1.17 -1.60 14.87
CA LEU A 505 1.92 -1.25 13.68
C LEU A 505 1.43 -2.06 12.47
N VAL A 506 0.99 -1.38 11.42
CA VAL A 506 0.41 -1.97 10.21
C VAL A 506 1.36 -1.72 9.03
N THR A 507 1.86 -2.79 8.40
CA THR A 507 2.94 -2.74 7.40
C THR A 507 2.64 -3.55 6.13
N GLY A 508 3.43 -3.38 5.06
CA GLY A 508 3.32 -4.08 3.77
C GLY A 508 4.69 -4.52 3.23
N HIS A 509 4.97 -4.24 1.95
CA HIS A 509 6.25 -4.40 1.22
C HIS A 509 6.69 -5.84 0.96
N THR A 510 6.52 -6.74 1.94
CA THR A 510 6.75 -8.16 1.73
C THR A 510 5.47 -8.79 1.21
N HIS A 511 5.53 -9.43 0.05
CA HIS A 511 4.36 -9.87 -0.72
C HIS A 511 3.70 -11.16 -0.17
N TYR A 512 3.32 -11.15 1.10
CA TYR A 512 2.51 -12.14 1.79
C TYR A 512 1.76 -11.51 2.98
N GLN A 513 0.95 -12.31 3.67
CA GLN A 513 0.36 -11.96 4.96
C GLN A 513 1.14 -12.61 6.09
N MET A 514 1.54 -11.81 7.09
CA MET A 514 2.17 -12.33 8.30
C MET A 514 1.70 -11.56 9.51
N MET A 515 1.23 -12.31 10.51
CA MET A 515 0.84 -11.78 11.78
C MET A 515 1.97 -11.90 12.80
N TYR A 516 2.05 -10.91 13.71
CA TYR A 516 2.78 -11.01 14.96
C TYR A 516 4.28 -11.26 14.79
N TRP A 517 4.93 -10.44 13.95
CA TRP A 517 6.38 -10.54 13.73
C TRP A 517 7.15 -10.20 15.00
N ALA A 518 7.80 -11.21 15.59
CA ALA A 518 8.79 -11.11 16.68
C ALA A 518 8.46 -10.02 17.74
N PRO A 519 7.32 -10.13 18.44
CA PRO A 519 6.84 -9.10 19.39
C PRO A 519 7.88 -8.79 20.47
N GLU A 520 8.65 -9.77 20.96
CA GLU A 520 9.76 -9.56 21.88
C GLU A 520 10.83 -8.57 21.35
N LYS A 521 11.12 -8.60 20.04
CA LYS A 521 12.06 -7.64 19.42
C LYS A 521 11.46 -6.24 19.41
N LEU A 522 10.14 -6.11 19.24
CA LEU A 522 9.40 -4.84 19.28
C LEU A 522 8.93 -4.43 20.69
N GLY A 523 9.29 -5.19 21.73
CA GLY A 523 8.95 -4.87 23.11
C GLY A 523 7.48 -5.13 23.48
N GLY A 524 6.78 -6.00 22.75
CA GLY A 524 5.36 -6.33 22.95
C GLY A 524 4.41 -5.67 21.96
N LEU A 525 4.88 -4.74 21.12
CA LEU A 525 4.08 -4.10 20.09
C LEU A 525 3.54 -5.13 19.09
N ALA A 526 2.22 -5.15 18.91
CA ALA A 526 1.59 -5.93 17.86
C ALA A 526 1.95 -5.34 16.49
N CYS A 527 2.45 -6.18 15.59
CA CYS A 527 2.75 -5.77 14.21
C CYS A 527 2.37 -6.88 13.23
N PHE A 528 1.79 -6.49 12.09
CA PHE A 528 1.51 -7.41 10.99
C PHE A 528 1.87 -6.81 9.63
N ILE A 529 2.12 -7.71 8.67
CA ILE A 529 2.43 -7.43 7.28
C ILE A 529 1.22 -7.83 6.43
N THR A 530 0.70 -6.89 5.65
CA THR A 530 -0.45 -7.06 4.75
C THR A 530 -0.09 -6.85 3.27
N GLY A 531 1.11 -7.29 2.85
CA GLY A 531 1.57 -7.14 1.46
C GLY A 531 1.06 -8.21 0.48
N GLY A 532 0.12 -9.06 0.90
CA GLY A 532 -0.53 -10.04 0.03
C GLY A 532 -1.61 -9.48 -0.91
N GLY A 533 -1.66 -8.17 -1.18
CA GLY A 533 -2.78 -7.56 -1.91
C GLY A 533 -2.91 -7.97 -3.38
N GLY A 534 -1.86 -8.56 -3.95
CA GLY A 534 -1.90 -9.25 -5.24
C GLY A 534 -1.67 -8.37 -6.47
N GLY A 535 -1.13 -7.16 -6.30
CA GLY A 535 -0.64 -6.34 -7.42
C GLY A 535 0.65 -6.88 -8.05
N ILE A 536 1.36 -7.71 -7.29
CA ILE A 536 2.61 -8.38 -7.62
C ILE A 536 2.57 -9.83 -7.13
N THR A 537 3.35 -10.71 -7.76
CA THR A 537 3.42 -12.11 -7.35
C THR A 537 3.95 -12.26 -5.92
N SER A 538 3.39 -13.21 -5.18
CA SER A 538 3.76 -13.52 -3.80
C SER A 538 5.22 -13.94 -3.64
N GLU A 539 5.80 -13.71 -2.46
CA GLU A 539 7.20 -14.07 -2.14
C GLU A 539 7.50 -15.56 -2.25
N ASN A 540 6.53 -16.41 -1.90
CA ASN A 540 6.63 -17.86 -1.97
C ASN A 540 5.56 -18.45 -2.90
N ASN A 541 5.67 -19.74 -3.16
CA ASN A 541 4.69 -20.46 -3.96
C ASN A 541 3.34 -20.53 -3.22
N VAL A 542 2.24 -20.35 -3.95
CA VAL A 542 0.89 -20.57 -3.43
C VAL A 542 0.64 -22.07 -3.23
N GLU A 543 0.10 -22.43 -2.08
CA GLU A 543 -0.22 -23.83 -1.73
C GLU A 543 -1.72 -24.11 -1.93
N LEU A 544 -2.10 -24.61 -3.12
CA LEU A 544 -3.52 -24.80 -3.50
C LEU A 544 -4.34 -25.67 -2.53
N GLU A 545 -3.73 -26.71 -1.96
CA GLU A 545 -4.41 -27.63 -1.02
C GLU A 545 -4.35 -27.15 0.43
N ASN A 546 -3.63 -26.05 0.71
CA ASN A 546 -3.54 -25.48 2.04
C ASN A 546 -4.62 -24.41 2.22
N ASP A 547 -5.55 -24.64 3.13
CA ASP A 547 -6.58 -23.65 3.47
C ASP A 547 -6.03 -22.46 4.26
N ASN A 548 -4.83 -22.60 4.83
CA ASN A 548 -4.07 -21.58 5.55
C ASN A 548 -2.97 -20.94 4.70
N ASP A 549 -3.04 -21.05 3.37
CA ASP A 549 -2.16 -20.30 2.48
C ASP A 549 -2.27 -18.80 2.80
N HIS A 550 -1.12 -18.15 2.97
CA HIS A 550 -0.99 -16.77 3.42
C HIS A 550 -0.32 -15.87 2.37
N GLN A 551 -0.26 -16.31 1.12
CA GLN A 551 0.47 -15.59 0.07
C GLN A 551 -0.30 -14.37 -0.44
N TYR A 552 -1.62 -14.51 -0.63
CA TYR A 552 -2.48 -13.39 -1.04
C TYR A 552 -3.69 -13.23 -0.11
N GLY A 553 -4.03 -11.99 0.22
CA GLY A 553 -5.18 -11.65 1.07
C GLY A 553 -5.06 -10.28 1.72
N PHE A 554 -5.86 -10.08 2.77
CA PHE A 554 -6.01 -8.82 3.50
C PHE A 554 -6.37 -9.09 4.97
N PHE A 555 -6.49 -8.06 5.79
CA PHE A 555 -6.87 -8.18 7.20
C PHE A 555 -8.20 -7.49 7.51
N ASP A 556 -8.97 -8.06 8.45
CA ASP A 556 -10.19 -7.48 9.05
C ASP A 556 -9.96 -7.29 10.55
N LEU A 557 -10.13 -6.07 11.02
CA LEU A 557 -9.93 -5.68 12.40
C LEU A 557 -11.29 -5.33 13.01
N SER A 558 -11.74 -6.14 13.97
CA SER A 558 -12.92 -5.86 14.79
C SER A 558 -12.47 -5.15 16.06
N MET A 559 -12.91 -3.91 16.30
CA MET A 559 -12.36 -3.07 17.36
C MET A 559 -13.43 -2.64 18.37
N SER A 560 -13.04 -2.56 19.62
CA SER A 560 -13.81 -1.96 20.71
C SER A 560 -12.93 -0.99 21.51
N LYS A 561 -13.44 -0.50 22.64
CA LYS A 561 -12.63 0.29 23.57
C LYS A 561 -11.50 -0.54 24.20
N ASP A 562 -11.73 -1.83 24.39
CA ASP A 562 -10.89 -2.70 25.24
C ASP A 562 -10.01 -3.65 24.43
N GLU A 563 -10.38 -3.96 23.19
CA GLU A 563 -9.61 -4.87 22.34
C GLU A 563 -9.75 -4.59 20.83
N ILE A 564 -8.73 -4.96 20.07
CA ILE A 564 -8.76 -5.14 18.61
C ILE A 564 -8.56 -6.62 18.32
N LYS A 565 -9.56 -7.30 17.77
CA LYS A 565 -9.40 -8.62 17.16
C LYS A 565 -8.99 -8.47 15.71
N ILE A 566 -7.84 -9.01 15.35
CA ILE A 566 -7.25 -8.91 14.01
C ILE A 566 -7.32 -10.28 13.36
N GLU A 567 -8.00 -10.38 12.22
CA GLU A 567 -8.14 -11.61 11.43
C GLU A 567 -7.43 -11.46 10.08
N SER A 568 -6.55 -12.41 9.75
CA SER A 568 -5.94 -12.53 8.42
C SER A 568 -6.85 -13.36 7.52
N ILE A 569 -7.25 -12.82 6.37
CA ILE A 569 -8.14 -13.47 5.40
C ILE A 569 -7.38 -13.69 4.09
N ASN A 570 -7.30 -14.93 3.63
CA ASN A 570 -6.63 -15.22 2.36
C ASN A 570 -7.54 -15.07 1.14
N TRP A 571 -6.97 -15.21 -0.06
CA TRP A 571 -7.65 -15.12 -1.35
C TRP A 571 -8.79 -16.13 -1.56
N LYS A 572 -8.83 -17.22 -0.77
CA LYS A 572 -9.96 -18.17 -0.74
C LYS A 572 -11.12 -17.66 0.12
N GLY A 573 -10.87 -16.71 1.02
CA GLY A 573 -11.84 -16.18 1.99
C GLY A 573 -11.75 -16.83 3.38
N ASN A 574 -10.73 -17.68 3.61
CA ASN A 574 -10.55 -18.35 4.89
C ASN A 574 -9.89 -17.39 5.90
N VAL A 575 -10.32 -17.45 7.16
CA VAL A 575 -9.57 -16.86 8.27
C VAL A 575 -8.42 -17.80 8.60
N ILE A 576 -7.20 -17.39 8.28
CA ILE A 576 -6.00 -18.22 8.41
C ILE A 576 -5.22 -17.94 9.68
N HIS A 577 -5.48 -16.81 10.32
CA HIS A 577 -4.88 -16.40 11.58
C HIS A 577 -5.79 -15.40 12.29
N SER A 578 -5.78 -15.40 13.62
CA SER A 578 -6.52 -14.45 14.44
C SER A 578 -5.78 -14.20 15.75
N GLU A 579 -5.61 -12.93 16.12
CA GLU A 579 -5.13 -12.55 17.46
C GLU A 579 -5.97 -11.39 18.00
N THR A 580 -5.89 -11.21 19.31
CA THR A 580 -6.49 -10.07 20.00
C THR A 580 -5.39 -9.22 20.63
N VAL A 581 -5.46 -7.91 20.39
CA VAL A 581 -4.58 -6.91 20.97
C VAL A 581 -5.40 -6.10 21.97
N GLU A 582 -4.81 -5.80 23.12
CA GLU A 582 -5.36 -4.89 24.13
C GLU A 582 -4.58 -3.56 24.08
N PRO A 583 -5.20 -2.42 24.43
CA PRO A 583 -4.53 -1.14 24.41
C PRO A 583 -3.43 -1.10 25.46
N TYR A 584 -2.28 -0.54 25.10
CA TYR A 584 -1.11 -0.42 25.96
C TYR A 584 -1.06 1.00 26.56
N ASP A 585 -1.34 1.09 27.85
CA ASP A 585 -1.34 2.35 28.63
C ASP A 585 0.02 3.09 28.69
N GLY A 586 1.07 2.55 28.05
CA GLY A 586 2.44 3.05 28.14
C GLY A 586 3.07 2.78 29.51
N THR A 587 4.38 3.02 29.62
CA THR A 587 5.06 3.05 30.93
C THR A 587 4.68 4.31 31.73
N ASP A 588 5.14 4.42 32.98
CA ASP A 588 5.00 5.62 33.84
C ASP A 588 5.42 6.93 33.14
N THR A 589 6.21 6.85 32.05
CA THR A 589 6.58 7.97 31.17
C THR A 589 5.39 8.58 30.44
N LYS A 590 4.43 7.80 29.89
CA LYS A 590 3.21 8.35 29.25
C LYS A 590 2.32 9.03 30.28
N LYS A 591 2.18 8.41 31.47
CA LYS A 591 1.45 9.00 32.61
C LYS A 591 2.09 10.29 33.12
N ALA A 592 3.42 10.39 33.11
CA ALA A 592 4.14 11.62 33.46
C ALA A 592 3.94 12.71 32.39
N GLU A 593 4.01 12.37 31.09
CA GLU A 593 3.80 13.32 30.00
C GLU A 593 2.36 13.82 29.88
N LEU A 594 1.37 12.96 30.13
CA LEU A 594 -0.05 13.31 30.21
C LEU A 594 -0.44 13.91 31.57
N ALA A 595 0.47 13.94 32.56
CA ALA A 595 0.18 14.54 33.85
C ALA A 595 -0.12 16.04 33.66
N PRO A 596 -1.13 16.58 34.36
CA PRO A 596 -1.36 18.01 34.39
C PRO A 596 -0.06 18.71 34.79
N CYS A 597 0.27 19.80 34.10
CA CYS A 597 1.42 20.59 34.46
C CYS A 597 1.27 21.12 35.90
N GLU A 598 2.38 21.27 36.61
CA GLU A 598 2.44 21.75 37.98
C GLU A 598 3.37 22.97 38.08
N VAL A 599 2.93 23.99 38.83
CA VAL A 599 3.81 25.07 39.29
C VAL A 599 4.33 24.70 40.68
N PRO A 600 5.66 24.59 40.90
CA PRO A 600 6.22 24.20 42.19
C PRO A 600 5.79 25.18 43.28
N LYS A 601 5.06 24.68 44.27
CA LYS A 601 4.55 25.51 45.37
C LYS A 601 5.70 25.95 46.27
N PRO A 602 5.77 27.22 46.71
CA PRO A 602 6.77 27.67 47.68
C PRO A 602 6.85 26.75 48.91
N GLY A 603 8.03 26.21 49.16
CA GLY A 603 8.29 25.29 50.28
C GLY A 603 8.09 23.79 49.99
N SER A 604 7.66 23.40 48.79
CA SER A 604 7.70 21.99 48.36
C SER A 604 9.14 21.51 48.15
N GLU A 605 9.35 20.19 48.17
CA GLU A 605 10.69 19.61 47.91
C GLU A 605 11.20 19.99 46.52
N CYS A 606 10.34 19.90 45.49
CA CYS A 606 10.68 20.37 44.15
C CYS A 606 11.07 21.86 44.13
N PHE A 607 10.33 22.73 44.83
CA PHE A 607 10.64 24.16 44.88
C PHE A 607 12.01 24.41 45.55
N LYS A 608 12.32 23.69 46.63
CA LYS A 608 13.59 23.81 47.35
C LYS A 608 14.77 23.39 46.50
N VAL A 609 14.68 22.23 45.83
CA VAL A 609 15.79 21.73 45.01
C VAL A 609 16.05 22.62 43.80
N ILE A 610 15.00 23.13 43.16
CA ILE A 610 15.16 24.05 42.03
C ILE A 610 15.80 25.36 42.49
N LYS A 611 15.36 25.91 43.63
CA LYS A 611 15.96 27.11 44.20
C LYS A 611 17.45 26.93 44.48
N TRP A 612 17.83 25.82 45.12
CA TRP A 612 19.24 25.48 45.32
C TRP A 612 19.99 25.31 44.01
N ALA A 613 19.42 24.60 43.03
CA ALA A 613 20.03 24.40 41.72
C ALA A 613 20.30 25.72 40.99
N MET A 614 19.36 26.66 41.04
CA MET A 614 19.49 27.98 40.44
C MET A 614 20.51 28.88 41.14
N GLN A 615 20.61 28.79 42.48
CA GLN A 615 21.38 29.73 43.29
C GLN A 615 22.80 29.26 43.60
N ASP A 616 22.99 27.95 43.77
CA ASP A 616 24.24 27.36 44.26
C ASP A 616 24.70 26.19 43.38
N GLY A 617 23.76 25.31 43.01
CA GLY A 617 24.04 24.08 42.28
C GLY A 617 24.70 24.32 40.94
N ILE A 618 24.13 25.21 40.11
CA ILE A 618 24.65 25.50 38.76
C ILE A 618 25.99 26.23 38.77
N HIS A 619 26.27 26.99 39.83
CA HIS A 619 27.56 27.65 40.00
C HIS A 619 28.65 26.70 40.48
N SER A 620 28.28 25.75 41.36
CA SER A 620 29.23 24.82 41.97
C SER A 620 29.50 23.60 41.08
N ASN A 621 28.50 23.16 40.31
CA ASN A 621 28.56 21.96 39.47
C ASN A 621 27.86 22.20 38.12
N PRO A 622 28.41 23.07 37.25
CA PRO A 622 27.76 23.42 35.98
C PRO A 622 27.52 22.21 35.06
N ASP A 623 28.40 21.20 35.10
CA ASP A 623 28.26 19.97 34.31
C ASP A 623 27.00 19.17 34.67
N TRP A 624 26.44 19.37 35.87
CA TRP A 624 25.19 18.71 36.25
C TRP A 624 23.98 19.30 35.53
N PHE A 625 24.10 20.50 34.93
CA PHE A 625 23.00 21.27 34.33
C PHE A 625 23.29 21.62 32.86
N PRO A 626 23.49 20.62 31.98
CA PRO A 626 23.83 20.87 30.59
C PRO A 626 22.75 21.70 29.89
N GLY A 627 23.16 22.79 29.22
CA GLY A 627 22.26 23.69 28.49
C GLY A 627 21.48 24.69 29.35
N LEU A 628 21.65 24.67 30.68
CA LEU A 628 21.09 25.69 31.57
C LEU A 628 22.16 26.70 31.98
N THR A 629 21.70 27.89 32.35
CA THR A 629 22.53 28.96 32.91
C THR A 629 21.88 29.52 34.18
N SER A 630 22.61 30.29 34.98
CA SER A 630 22.06 30.90 36.19
C SER A 630 20.92 31.90 35.93
N SER A 631 20.73 32.32 34.67
CA SER A 631 19.61 33.15 34.22
C SER A 631 18.45 32.36 33.61
N SER A 632 18.57 31.03 33.45
CA SER A 632 17.50 30.19 32.92
C SER A 632 16.27 30.24 33.84
N PRO A 633 15.04 30.21 33.29
CA PRO A 633 13.82 30.31 34.09
C PRO A 633 13.63 29.06 34.96
N MET A 634 12.88 29.22 36.06
CA MET A 634 12.60 28.15 37.02
C MET A 634 11.96 26.92 36.36
N SER A 635 11.10 27.12 35.35
CA SER A 635 10.47 26.04 34.58
C SER A 635 11.48 25.16 33.85
N LYS A 636 12.64 25.70 33.42
CA LYS A 636 13.70 24.92 32.76
C LYS A 636 14.50 24.07 33.73
N PHE A 637 14.71 24.55 34.96
CA PHE A 637 15.27 23.71 36.02
C PHE A 637 14.27 22.65 36.48
N GLN A 638 12.99 23.00 36.60
CA GLN A 638 11.93 22.03 36.88
C GLN A 638 11.87 20.93 35.82
N GLU A 639 11.91 21.29 34.54
CA GLU A 639 11.91 20.35 33.41
C GLU A 639 13.04 19.31 33.56
N LYS A 640 14.23 19.75 33.97
CA LYS A 640 15.37 18.86 34.20
C LYS A 640 15.10 17.86 35.34
N PHE A 641 14.67 18.33 36.52
CA PHE A 641 14.41 17.46 37.67
C PHE A 641 13.23 16.50 37.43
N TYR A 642 12.20 16.99 36.72
CA TYR A 642 11.08 16.19 36.25
C TYR A 642 11.54 15.06 35.31
N ARG A 643 12.35 15.36 34.29
CA ARG A 643 12.90 14.36 33.35
C ARG A 643 13.83 13.34 34.01
N GLU A 644 14.46 13.69 35.12
CA GLU A 644 15.31 12.77 35.92
C GLU A 644 14.53 11.98 36.98
N HIS A 645 13.21 12.19 37.11
CA HIS A 645 12.36 11.62 38.15
C HIS A 645 12.89 11.88 39.58
N LYS A 646 13.45 13.07 39.82
CA LYS A 646 14.06 13.43 41.10
C LYS A 646 13.23 14.44 41.88
N ASP A 647 13.37 14.36 43.20
CA ASP A 647 12.97 15.40 44.16
C ASP A 647 11.49 15.83 44.09
N GLY A 648 10.63 14.92 43.59
CA GLY A 648 9.19 15.12 43.54
C GLY A 648 8.73 16.22 42.58
N CYS A 649 9.52 16.56 41.56
CA CYS A 649 9.12 17.56 40.57
C CYS A 649 8.15 17.00 39.52
N GLY A 650 6.99 17.63 39.38
CA GLY A 650 6.03 17.39 38.29
C GLY A 650 6.38 18.17 37.01
N LYS A 651 5.66 17.85 35.90
CA LYS A 651 5.83 18.49 34.59
C LYS A 651 5.65 20.02 34.70
N PRO A 652 6.57 20.86 34.21
CA PRO A 652 6.42 22.31 34.29
C PRO A 652 5.22 22.80 33.48
N CYS A 653 4.51 23.81 34.00
CA CYS A 653 3.57 24.60 33.19
C CYS A 653 4.34 25.61 32.34
N ASP A 654 3.85 25.86 31.12
CA ASP A 654 4.41 26.86 30.20
C ASP A 654 4.35 28.29 30.75
#